data_AF-A0A1Y4HQU2-F1
#
_entry.id   AF-A0A1Y4HQU2-F1
#
_cell.length_a   1.000
_cell.length_b   1.000
_cell.length_c   1.000
_cell.angle_alpha   90.00
_cell.angle_beta   90.00
_cell.angle_gamma   90.00
#
_symmetry.space_group_name_H-M   'P 1'
#
loop_
_entity.id
_entity.type
_entity.pdbx_description
1 polymer ?
#
loop_
_entity_poly.entity_id
_entity_poly.type
_entity_poly.pdbx_seq_one_letter_code
_entity_poly.pdbx_strand_id
1 'polypeptide(L)'
;MAQKLSRTARPSWPKRAIVTAGMPYGNKNLHFGHVGGVFVPADFYARFLRDRLGAQNVLFVSGTDCYGSPIMESYRKLHDEHGYQKHISDYVQENHDRQAATLAGYDVEPDFFGGSALEPAVHVHEQVTNEVIMRLKERGVLQKRATKQFYDPVAGQFLNGRQVIGRCPIQGCKSEKAYADECDLGHQFEPEELIAPKSAITGETPELHPVDNIYFDLPAYLDFLKDYTKQMEGDETVRSVVVKTMEEWLNPPQLYIQNKFREAFDAIEDQLPEHSVAEPEGNKSSFTVTFPSWVERDAAHEVLAAGGVRFRSGKALVPFRITGNIEWGVPVTDECGCSGLTCWVWPESLWAPISFTRTALSEAERTGYADRYASLDWHDWWCSPDAHAYQFIGQDNIYFYGIAQTALWEALGCGMQQSTLVANYHVLYMGKKASSSSQTPPPPASELLDHYAAEQLRAHFLSLGLGEKPVSFSPKAYDTRETGKNPDGTPLLARDDKRVIDPVLKESALLTGVFNRLARSCFYGVATKDGDDAPYRTGCIPAGDPSDAARDAAEQATLAFEQAMHRFELNRALSVCDGFLRAANKRWSDASKAAKNAGDDTAMTQALIDAFHELRVATVLMHGIVPAGCELICEHFAIDPAVFFSWDHIFDTCDELVASLGEEPGTHAIVELEPRFDFFSF
;
A
#
# COMPACT_ATOMS: atom_id res chain seq x y z
N MET A 1 11.37 18.55 28.42
CA MET A 1 11.22 17.11 28.67
C MET A 1 10.08 16.62 27.80
N ALA A 2 10.26 15.55 27.01
CA ALA A 2 9.14 14.93 26.31
C ALA A 2 8.15 14.41 27.37
N GLN A 3 6.86 14.53 27.10
CA GLN A 3 5.81 14.06 28.00
C GLN A 3 5.89 12.53 28.12
N LYS A 4 5.98 11.99 29.35
CA LYS A 4 5.98 10.53 29.60
C LYS A 4 4.60 9.98 29.18
N LEU A 5 4.59 8.94 28.36
CA LEU A 5 3.38 8.26 27.90
C LEU A 5 2.83 7.37 29.02
N SER A 6 1.51 7.19 29.04
CA SER A 6 0.79 6.40 30.06
C SER A 6 0.05 5.21 29.44
N ARG A 7 0.04 4.07 30.14
CA ARG A 7 -0.77 2.89 29.76
C ARG A 7 -2.27 3.18 29.70
N THR A 8 -2.75 4.17 30.43
CA THR A 8 -4.18 4.55 30.44
C THR A 8 -4.61 5.33 29.19
N ALA A 9 -3.66 5.77 28.36
CA ALA A 9 -3.88 6.56 27.16
C ALA A 9 -3.52 5.79 25.88
N ARG A 10 -3.54 4.45 25.94
CA ARG A 10 -3.30 3.58 24.78
C ARG A 10 -4.46 3.70 23.78
N PRO A 11 -4.19 3.60 22.47
CA PRO A 11 -5.23 3.59 21.46
C PRO A 11 -6.11 2.34 21.58
N SER A 12 -7.35 2.47 21.13
CA SER A 12 -8.27 1.33 20.98
C SER A 12 -8.05 0.67 19.63
N TRP A 13 -8.21 -0.65 19.60
CA TRP A 13 -8.06 -1.47 18.39
C TRP A 13 -9.34 -2.28 18.14
N PRO A 14 -9.67 -2.61 16.89
CA PRO A 14 -10.79 -3.49 16.58
C PRO A 14 -10.51 -4.91 17.08
N LYS A 15 -11.54 -5.74 17.20
CA LYS A 15 -11.36 -7.18 17.51
C LYS A 15 -10.86 -7.96 16.31
N ARG A 16 -11.21 -7.52 15.10
CA ARG A 16 -10.78 -8.13 13.83
C ARG A 16 -10.29 -7.05 12.87
N ALA A 17 -9.27 -7.37 12.08
CA ALA A 17 -8.72 -6.43 11.13
C ALA A 17 -8.52 -7.06 9.75
N ILE A 18 -8.86 -6.29 8.73
CA ILE A 18 -8.49 -6.57 7.34
C ILE A 18 -7.40 -5.60 6.97
N VAL A 19 -6.29 -6.12 6.46
CA VAL A 19 -5.27 -5.32 5.81
C VAL A 19 -5.36 -5.59 4.32
N THR A 20 -5.34 -4.55 3.50
CA THR A 20 -5.22 -4.69 2.05
C THR A 20 -4.02 -3.92 1.52
N ALA A 21 -3.45 -4.42 0.43
CA ALA A 21 -2.46 -3.72 -0.36
C ALA A 21 -3.01 -3.52 -1.78
N GLY A 22 -2.87 -2.31 -2.31
CA GLY A 22 -3.37 -1.95 -3.65
C GLY A 22 -2.85 -2.91 -4.73
N MET A 23 -3.76 -3.44 -5.53
CA MET A 23 -3.48 -4.52 -6.48
C MET A 23 -2.65 -4.01 -7.68
N PRO A 24 -1.48 -4.61 -7.96
CA PRO A 24 -0.73 -4.36 -9.19
C PRO A 24 -1.43 -4.95 -10.42
N TYR A 25 -1.35 -4.24 -11.54
CA TYR A 25 -1.86 -4.72 -12.83
C TYR A 25 -1.12 -5.97 -13.33
N GLY A 26 -1.88 -6.95 -13.87
CA GLY A 26 -1.41 -8.25 -14.33
C GLY A 26 -0.63 -8.29 -15.64
N ASN A 27 -0.08 -7.16 -16.10
CA ASN A 27 0.74 -7.08 -17.31
C ASN A 27 2.20 -6.66 -17.05
N LYS A 28 2.59 -6.44 -15.79
CA LYS A 28 3.92 -5.92 -15.44
C LYS A 28 4.50 -6.60 -14.21
N ASN A 29 5.83 -6.63 -14.15
CA ASN A 29 6.56 -6.97 -12.94
C ASN A 29 6.43 -5.87 -11.88
N LEU A 30 6.62 -6.25 -10.62
CA LEU A 30 6.70 -5.28 -9.53
C LEU A 30 8.00 -4.48 -9.60
N HIS A 31 7.93 -3.24 -9.14
CA HIS A 31 9.06 -2.34 -8.97
C HIS A 31 9.08 -1.85 -7.52
N PHE A 32 10.17 -1.22 -7.08
CA PHE A 32 10.35 -0.77 -5.69
C PHE A 32 9.18 0.07 -5.15
N GLY A 33 8.49 0.85 -5.98
CA GLY A 33 7.31 1.61 -5.56
C GLY A 33 6.12 0.73 -5.15
N HIS A 34 5.88 -0.41 -5.82
CA HIS A 34 4.85 -1.36 -5.40
C HIS A 34 5.26 -2.02 -4.08
N VAL A 35 6.49 -2.51 -4.02
CA VAL A 35 6.99 -3.26 -2.85
C VAL A 35 7.16 -2.34 -1.63
N GLY A 36 8.04 -1.35 -1.72
CA GLY A 36 8.35 -0.44 -0.62
C GLY A 36 7.31 0.63 -0.34
N GLY A 37 6.49 0.99 -1.34
CA GLY A 37 5.45 2.02 -1.19
C GLY A 37 4.09 1.46 -0.77
N VAL A 38 3.84 0.16 -0.91
CA VAL A 38 2.52 -0.43 -0.61
C VAL A 38 2.64 -1.73 0.18
N PHE A 39 3.29 -2.76 -0.39
CA PHE A 39 3.25 -4.11 0.18
C PHE A 39 4.04 -4.28 1.48
N VAL A 40 5.28 -3.78 1.58
CA VAL A 40 6.08 -3.84 2.81
C VAL A 40 5.40 -3.04 3.95
N PRO A 41 4.91 -1.80 3.73
CA PRO A 41 4.09 -1.10 4.72
C PRO A 41 2.86 -1.89 5.19
N ALA A 42 2.12 -2.52 4.27
CA ALA A 42 0.93 -3.31 4.59
C ALA A 42 1.29 -4.57 5.39
N ASP A 43 2.32 -5.29 4.98
CA ASP A 43 2.80 -6.49 5.66
C ASP A 43 3.32 -6.19 7.07
N PHE A 44 4.10 -5.11 7.23
CA PHE A 44 4.53 -4.65 8.56
C PHE A 44 3.32 -4.41 9.48
N TYR A 45 2.31 -3.71 8.96
CA TYR A 45 1.10 -3.43 9.72
C TYR A 45 0.30 -4.70 10.04
N ALA A 46 0.17 -5.62 9.09
CA ALA A 46 -0.50 -6.90 9.29
C ALA A 46 0.20 -7.76 10.34
N ARG A 47 1.53 -7.87 10.31
CA ARG A 47 2.32 -8.58 11.34
C ARG A 47 2.14 -7.96 12.72
N PHE A 48 2.24 -6.63 12.83
CA PHE A 48 1.95 -5.93 14.09
C PHE A 48 0.54 -6.22 14.61
N LEU A 49 -0.48 -6.20 13.75
CA LEU A 49 -1.84 -6.50 14.17
C LEU A 49 -2.01 -7.98 14.58
N ARG A 50 -1.31 -8.92 13.94
CA ARG A 50 -1.34 -10.35 14.32
C ARG A 50 -0.75 -10.55 15.71
N ASP A 51 0.39 -9.90 15.99
CA ASP A 51 1.01 -9.89 17.32
C ASP A 51 0.09 -9.21 18.36
N ARG A 52 -0.65 -8.18 17.94
CA ARG A 52 -1.46 -7.33 18.81
C ARG A 52 -2.85 -7.90 19.15
N LEU A 53 -3.49 -8.52 18.16
CA LEU A 53 -4.88 -8.97 18.20
C LEU A 53 -5.00 -10.51 18.24
N GLY A 54 -3.90 -11.22 17.99
CA GLY A 54 -3.89 -12.65 17.69
C GLY A 54 -3.98 -12.89 16.19
N ALA A 55 -3.19 -13.84 15.69
CA ALA A 55 -3.07 -14.14 14.26
C ALA A 55 -4.43 -14.42 13.60
N GLN A 56 -5.31 -15.14 14.29
CA GLN A 56 -6.65 -15.51 13.83
C GLN A 56 -7.59 -14.33 13.60
N ASN A 57 -7.30 -13.17 14.18
CA ASN A 57 -8.12 -11.98 14.10
C ASN A 57 -7.67 -11.02 12.99
N VAL A 58 -6.68 -11.40 12.19
CA VAL A 58 -6.14 -10.56 11.11
C VAL A 58 -6.11 -11.32 9.80
N LEU A 59 -6.64 -10.67 8.77
CA LEU A 59 -6.69 -11.17 7.40
C LEU A 59 -6.04 -10.14 6.47
N PHE A 60 -4.87 -10.48 5.93
CA PHE A 60 -4.15 -9.66 4.96
C PHE A 60 -4.41 -10.20 3.55
N VAL A 61 -5.16 -9.46 2.73
CA VAL A 61 -5.48 -9.84 1.34
C VAL A 61 -4.96 -8.83 0.35
N SER A 62 -4.48 -9.34 -0.79
CA SER A 62 -4.20 -8.55 -1.98
C SER A 62 -4.22 -9.48 -3.19
N GLY A 63 -3.77 -9.00 -4.33
CA GLY A 63 -3.70 -9.82 -5.52
C GLY A 63 -3.28 -9.04 -6.75
N THR A 64 -3.31 -9.73 -7.87
CA THR A 64 -3.12 -9.16 -9.20
C THR A 64 -4.46 -8.68 -9.74
N ASP A 65 -4.48 -7.44 -10.23
CA ASP A 65 -5.60 -6.93 -11.02
C ASP A 65 -5.49 -7.53 -12.43
N CYS A 66 -6.42 -8.43 -12.76
CA CYS A 66 -6.32 -9.32 -13.91
C CYS A 66 -7.04 -8.81 -15.16
N TYR A 67 -7.79 -7.72 -15.10
CA TYR A 67 -8.62 -7.27 -16.22
C TYR A 67 -8.18 -5.92 -16.81
N GLY A 68 -8.85 -5.51 -17.90
CA GLY A 68 -8.69 -4.18 -18.48
C GLY A 68 -7.84 -4.11 -19.76
N SER A 69 -8.04 -3.00 -20.47
CA SER A 69 -7.39 -2.75 -21.77
C SER A 69 -5.85 -2.77 -21.76
N PRO A 70 -5.13 -2.37 -20.69
CA PRO A 70 -3.67 -2.45 -20.69
C PRO A 70 -3.14 -3.89 -20.80
N ILE A 71 -3.84 -4.85 -20.19
CA ILE A 71 -3.49 -6.28 -20.24
C ILE A 71 -3.71 -6.82 -21.65
N MET A 72 -4.90 -6.58 -22.23
CA MET A 72 -5.19 -6.96 -23.62
C MET A 72 -4.16 -6.39 -24.61
N GLU A 73 -3.80 -5.11 -24.49
CA GLU A 73 -2.84 -4.50 -25.41
C GLU A 73 -1.41 -5.03 -25.22
N SER A 74 -0.99 -5.30 -23.98
CA SER A 74 0.33 -5.89 -23.72
C SER A 74 0.40 -7.34 -24.21
N TYR A 75 -0.67 -8.11 -23.98
CA TYR A 75 -0.84 -9.46 -24.49
C TYR A 75 -0.81 -9.49 -26.01
N ARG A 76 -1.60 -8.63 -26.68
CA ARG A 76 -1.66 -8.53 -28.15
C ARG A 76 -0.29 -8.25 -28.76
N LYS A 77 0.47 -7.30 -28.23
CA LYS A 77 1.85 -7.02 -28.69
C LYS A 77 2.76 -8.24 -28.51
N LEU A 78 2.69 -8.90 -27.37
CA LEU A 78 3.49 -10.10 -27.11
C LEU A 78 3.11 -11.27 -28.05
N HIS A 79 1.81 -11.42 -28.33
CA HIS A 79 1.28 -12.43 -29.25
C HIS A 79 1.68 -12.13 -30.70
N ASP A 80 1.35 -10.94 -31.20
CA ASP A 80 1.48 -10.57 -32.61
C ASP A 80 2.93 -10.25 -33.01
N GLU A 81 3.68 -9.54 -32.16
CA GLU A 81 5.03 -9.05 -32.49
C GLU A 81 6.13 -10.00 -31.99
N HIS A 82 5.88 -10.73 -30.90
CA HIS A 82 6.86 -11.61 -30.27
C HIS A 82 6.49 -13.10 -30.31
N GLY A 83 5.39 -13.45 -30.98
CA GLY A 83 5.02 -14.84 -31.29
C GLY A 83 4.52 -15.65 -30.09
N TYR A 84 4.07 -15.02 -29.01
CA TYR A 84 3.49 -15.72 -27.86
C TYR A 84 2.19 -16.44 -28.24
N GLN A 85 2.09 -17.74 -27.93
CA GLN A 85 0.97 -18.58 -28.42
C GLN A 85 -0.03 -18.98 -27.33
N LYS A 86 0.22 -18.64 -26.06
CA LYS A 86 -0.66 -19.05 -24.95
C LYS A 86 -1.87 -18.13 -24.84
N HIS A 87 -2.89 -18.59 -24.10
CA HIS A 87 -4.10 -17.80 -23.88
C HIS A 87 -3.81 -16.58 -22.97
N ILE A 88 -4.67 -15.56 -23.00
CA ILE A 88 -4.49 -14.37 -22.16
C ILE A 88 -4.50 -14.71 -20.66
N SER A 89 -5.26 -15.73 -20.25
CA SER A 89 -5.23 -16.24 -18.87
C SER A 89 -3.86 -16.76 -18.46
N ASP A 90 -3.14 -17.45 -19.37
CA ASP A 90 -1.78 -17.93 -19.11
C ASP A 90 -0.81 -16.75 -18.96
N TYR A 91 -0.98 -15.71 -19.79
CA TYR A 91 -0.18 -14.49 -19.68
C TYR A 91 -0.40 -13.80 -18.33
N VAL A 92 -1.65 -13.68 -17.88
CA VAL A 92 -1.96 -13.09 -16.57
C VAL A 92 -1.43 -13.98 -15.44
N GLN A 93 -1.59 -15.30 -15.51
CA GLN A 93 -1.04 -16.25 -14.54
C GLN A 93 0.49 -16.12 -14.42
N GLU A 94 1.20 -16.08 -15.54
CA GLU A 94 2.66 -15.91 -15.54
C GLU A 94 3.10 -14.58 -14.90
N ASN A 95 2.33 -13.50 -15.07
CA ASN A 95 2.58 -12.24 -14.38
C ASN A 95 2.26 -12.33 -12.88
N HIS A 96 1.12 -12.93 -12.52
CA HIS A 96 0.71 -13.15 -11.14
C HIS A 96 1.78 -13.95 -10.37
N ASP A 97 2.26 -15.05 -10.94
CA ASP A 97 3.30 -15.90 -10.33
C ASP A 97 4.60 -15.13 -10.12
N ARG A 98 5.01 -14.29 -11.08
CA ARG A 98 6.19 -13.42 -10.93
C ARG A 98 5.99 -12.38 -9.83
N GLN A 99 4.79 -11.80 -9.72
CA GLN A 99 4.47 -10.82 -8.69
C GLN A 99 4.48 -11.49 -7.30
N ALA A 100 3.82 -12.64 -7.15
CA ALA A 100 3.81 -13.43 -5.92
C ALA A 100 5.23 -13.84 -5.50
N ALA A 101 6.02 -14.38 -6.43
CA ALA A 101 7.42 -14.76 -6.16
C ALA A 101 8.29 -13.55 -5.76
N THR A 102 8.06 -12.39 -6.39
CA THR A 102 8.74 -11.15 -6.00
C THR A 102 8.36 -10.75 -4.58
N LEU A 103 7.08 -10.75 -4.21
CA LEU A 103 6.63 -10.40 -2.85
C LEU A 103 7.18 -11.35 -1.80
N ALA A 104 7.15 -12.66 -2.07
CA ALA A 104 7.73 -13.68 -1.19
C ALA A 104 9.23 -13.43 -0.96
N GLY A 105 9.99 -13.01 -1.99
CA GLY A 105 11.41 -12.65 -1.84
C GLY A 105 11.68 -11.43 -0.95
N TYR A 106 10.66 -10.67 -0.57
CA TYR A 106 10.72 -9.54 0.38
C TYR A 106 10.07 -9.87 1.74
N ASP A 107 9.81 -11.16 2.02
CA ASP A 107 9.11 -11.65 3.21
C ASP A 107 7.72 -11.01 3.41
N VAL A 108 7.04 -10.67 2.30
CA VAL A 108 5.67 -10.18 2.30
C VAL A 108 4.73 -11.38 2.19
N GLU A 109 3.88 -11.58 3.20
CA GLU A 109 3.06 -12.78 3.34
C GLU A 109 1.58 -12.43 3.56
N PRO A 110 0.84 -12.14 2.46
CA PRO A 110 -0.61 -12.07 2.51
C PRO A 110 -1.18 -13.45 2.85
N ASP A 111 -2.27 -13.47 3.62
CA ASP A 111 -3.05 -14.68 3.86
C ASP A 111 -3.64 -15.22 2.56
N PHE A 112 -3.93 -14.33 1.62
CA PHE A 112 -4.25 -14.70 0.24
C PHE A 112 -3.82 -13.61 -0.74
N PHE A 113 -2.98 -14.00 -1.71
CA PHE A 113 -2.60 -13.20 -2.86
C PHE A 113 -3.27 -13.80 -4.10
N GLY A 114 -4.42 -13.24 -4.50
CA GLY A 114 -5.26 -13.79 -5.57
C GLY A 114 -5.04 -13.17 -6.95
N GLY A 115 -5.79 -13.62 -7.94
CA GLY A 115 -5.99 -12.89 -9.19
C GLY A 115 -7.48 -12.84 -9.52
N SER A 116 -8.02 -11.65 -9.84
CA SER A 116 -9.47 -11.49 -10.07
C SER A 116 -10.00 -12.35 -11.23
N ALA A 117 -9.14 -12.77 -12.16
CA ALA A 117 -9.46 -13.67 -13.27
C ALA A 117 -8.83 -15.07 -13.13
N LEU A 118 -8.26 -15.41 -11.97
CA LEU A 118 -7.50 -16.64 -11.77
C LEU A 118 -8.12 -17.50 -10.66
N GLU A 119 -7.99 -18.81 -10.78
CA GLU A 119 -8.37 -19.74 -9.73
C GLU A 119 -7.50 -19.54 -8.47
N PRO A 120 -8.05 -19.73 -7.26
CA PRO A 120 -9.44 -20.09 -6.96
C PRO A 120 -10.43 -18.91 -6.91
N ALA A 121 -9.96 -17.67 -7.12
CA ALA A 121 -10.75 -16.46 -6.85
C ALA A 121 -11.74 -16.09 -7.96
N VAL A 122 -11.49 -16.50 -9.21
CA VAL A 122 -12.27 -16.08 -10.39
C VAL A 122 -13.77 -16.27 -10.22
N HIS A 123 -14.22 -17.43 -9.76
CA HIS A 123 -15.65 -17.71 -9.59
C HIS A 123 -16.29 -16.94 -8.43
N VAL A 124 -15.55 -16.76 -7.34
CA VAL A 124 -16.01 -15.94 -6.20
C VAL A 124 -16.11 -14.49 -6.65
N HIS A 125 -15.16 -14.01 -7.44
CA HIS A 125 -15.13 -12.65 -7.94
C HIS A 125 -16.24 -12.35 -8.96
N GLU A 126 -16.55 -13.29 -9.85
CA GLU A 126 -17.73 -13.24 -10.74
C GLU A 126 -19.03 -13.15 -9.92
N GLN A 127 -19.16 -13.96 -8.87
CA GLN A 127 -20.32 -13.94 -7.97
C GLN A 127 -20.46 -12.60 -7.23
N VAL A 128 -19.39 -12.13 -6.58
CA VAL A 128 -19.38 -10.85 -5.86
C VAL A 128 -19.71 -9.70 -6.80
N THR A 129 -19.13 -9.67 -8.00
CA THR A 129 -19.40 -8.63 -8.99
C THR A 129 -20.87 -8.62 -9.39
N ASN A 130 -21.47 -9.78 -9.64
CA ASN A 130 -22.90 -9.88 -9.93
C ASN A 130 -23.76 -9.43 -8.73
N GLU A 131 -23.44 -9.88 -7.51
CA GLU A 131 -24.13 -9.47 -6.28
C GLU A 131 -24.12 -7.94 -6.10
N VAL A 132 -22.96 -7.30 -6.26
CA VAL A 132 -22.79 -5.84 -6.15
C VAL A 132 -23.61 -5.11 -7.20
N ILE A 133 -23.48 -5.48 -8.48
CA ILE A 133 -24.18 -4.79 -9.58
C ILE A 133 -25.70 -4.93 -9.43
N MET A 134 -26.18 -6.14 -9.13
CA MET A 134 -27.61 -6.38 -8.95
C MET A 134 -28.15 -5.63 -7.74
N ARG A 135 -27.39 -5.54 -6.65
CA ARG A 135 -27.77 -4.74 -5.49
C ARG A 135 -27.88 -3.26 -5.83
N LEU A 136 -26.89 -2.68 -6.53
CA LEU A 136 -26.94 -1.29 -6.95
C LEU A 136 -28.14 -1.02 -7.89
N LYS A 137 -28.46 -1.97 -8.77
CA LYS A 137 -29.66 -1.91 -9.62
C LYS A 137 -30.95 -1.89 -8.77
N GLU A 138 -31.10 -2.81 -7.81
CA GLU A 138 -32.25 -2.88 -6.91
C GLU A 138 -32.44 -1.59 -6.11
N ARG A 139 -31.34 -0.94 -5.75
CA ARG A 139 -31.32 0.35 -5.04
C ARG A 139 -31.69 1.54 -5.95
N GLY A 140 -31.77 1.33 -7.27
CA GLY A 140 -32.14 2.35 -8.24
C GLY A 140 -31.05 3.40 -8.47
N VAL A 141 -29.78 3.07 -8.18
CA VAL A 141 -28.64 4.01 -8.26
C VAL A 141 -27.77 3.77 -9.49
N LEU A 142 -28.20 2.88 -10.38
CA LEU A 142 -27.58 2.66 -11.68
C LEU A 142 -28.37 3.36 -12.77
N GLN A 143 -27.65 3.95 -13.72
CA GLN A 143 -28.20 4.65 -14.86
C GLN A 143 -27.59 4.12 -16.16
N LYS A 144 -28.44 3.87 -17.15
CA LYS A 144 -28.01 3.61 -18.51
C LYS A 144 -27.68 4.93 -19.20
N ARG A 145 -26.47 5.05 -19.74
CA ARG A 145 -26.03 6.22 -20.51
C ARG A 145 -25.33 5.76 -21.79
N ALA A 146 -25.65 6.41 -22.91
CA ALA A 146 -24.86 6.28 -24.12
C ALA A 146 -23.67 7.24 -24.02
N THR A 147 -22.45 6.71 -24.04
CA THR A 147 -21.22 7.51 -24.14
C THR A 147 -20.56 7.22 -25.47
N LYS A 148 -19.97 8.24 -26.10
CA LYS A 148 -19.26 8.04 -27.36
C LYS A 148 -17.96 7.32 -27.08
N GLN A 149 -17.67 6.28 -27.83
CA GLN A 149 -16.41 5.54 -27.78
C GLN A 149 -15.71 5.65 -29.12
N PHE A 150 -14.38 5.54 -29.08
CA PHE A 150 -13.59 5.54 -30.29
C PHE A 150 -13.78 4.24 -31.08
N TYR A 151 -13.95 4.36 -32.39
CA TYR A 151 -14.05 3.27 -33.34
C TYR A 151 -13.00 3.48 -34.42
N ASP A 152 -12.24 2.43 -34.72
CA ASP A 152 -11.26 2.44 -35.80
C ASP A 152 -11.91 1.82 -37.06
N PRO A 153 -12.26 2.64 -38.08
CA PRO A 153 -12.90 2.12 -39.28
C PRO A 153 -11.97 1.26 -40.14
N VAL A 154 -10.64 1.40 -39.98
CA VAL A 154 -9.66 0.60 -40.72
C VAL A 154 -9.47 -0.76 -40.05
N ALA A 155 -9.41 -0.79 -38.71
CA ALA A 155 -9.32 -2.05 -37.95
C ALA A 155 -10.68 -2.74 -37.77
N GLY A 156 -11.80 -2.04 -38.00
CA GLY A 156 -13.15 -2.59 -37.88
C GLY A 156 -13.57 -2.91 -36.44
N GLN A 157 -13.08 -2.15 -35.46
CA GLN A 157 -13.33 -2.43 -34.05
C GLN A 157 -13.40 -1.16 -33.18
N PHE A 158 -14.09 -1.25 -32.05
CA PHE A 158 -14.02 -0.24 -31.00
C PHE A 158 -12.64 -0.25 -30.34
N LEU A 159 -12.15 0.94 -30.03
CA LEU A 159 -10.87 1.17 -29.36
C LEU A 159 -11.11 1.51 -27.90
N ASN A 160 -10.46 0.76 -27.02
CA ASN A 160 -10.60 0.90 -25.58
C ASN A 160 -9.28 1.33 -24.92
N GLY A 161 -9.38 2.25 -23.95
CA GLY A 161 -8.27 2.73 -23.14
C GLY A 161 -6.99 2.96 -23.95
N ARG A 162 -5.98 2.12 -23.73
CA ARG A 162 -4.62 2.26 -24.31
C ARG A 162 -4.55 2.10 -25.84
N GLN A 163 -5.64 1.67 -26.48
CA GLN A 163 -5.75 1.59 -27.94
C GLN A 163 -6.00 2.95 -28.62
N VAL A 164 -6.27 4.00 -27.83
CA VAL A 164 -6.35 5.39 -28.30
C VAL A 164 -5.28 6.21 -27.59
N ILE A 165 -4.59 7.09 -28.29
CA ILE A 165 -3.59 7.99 -27.69
C ILE A 165 -3.93 9.44 -28.06
N GLY A 166 -3.87 10.32 -27.08
CA GLY A 166 -4.08 11.77 -27.23
C GLY A 166 -3.44 12.57 -26.09
N ARG A 167 -3.96 13.77 -25.82
CA ARG A 167 -3.53 14.63 -24.70
C ARG A 167 -4.68 14.94 -23.74
N CYS A 168 -4.37 14.98 -22.44
CA CYS A 168 -5.35 15.14 -21.37
C CYS A 168 -6.06 16.51 -21.44
N PRO A 169 -7.41 16.57 -21.34
CA PRO A 169 -8.17 17.81 -21.34
C PRO A 169 -8.18 18.55 -19.99
N ILE A 170 -7.87 17.88 -18.88
CA ILE A 170 -7.98 18.44 -17.52
C ILE A 170 -6.96 19.55 -17.27
N GLN A 171 -7.40 20.66 -16.66
CA GLN A 171 -6.53 21.80 -16.39
C GLN A 171 -5.42 21.48 -15.40
N GLY A 172 -4.20 21.89 -15.73
CA GLY A 172 -3.04 21.69 -14.86
C GLY A 172 -2.49 20.27 -14.88
N CYS A 173 -3.13 19.36 -15.62
CA CYS A 173 -2.64 18.00 -15.79
C CYS A 173 -1.28 18.00 -16.50
N LYS A 174 -0.30 17.30 -15.91
CA LYS A 174 1.06 17.10 -16.46
C LYS A 174 1.26 15.69 -16.99
N SER A 175 0.16 15.02 -17.33
CA SER A 175 0.18 13.70 -17.95
C SER A 175 0.97 13.72 -19.25
N GLU A 176 1.83 12.71 -19.46
CA GLU A 176 2.58 12.57 -20.71
C GLU A 176 1.70 11.98 -21.81
N LYS A 177 0.73 11.14 -21.44
CA LYS A 177 -0.20 10.47 -22.37
C LYS A 177 -1.62 10.43 -21.81
N ALA A 178 -2.56 10.80 -22.66
CA ALA A 178 -3.96 10.49 -22.44
C ALA A 178 -4.45 9.41 -23.40
N TYR A 179 -5.48 8.71 -22.97
CA TYR A 179 -6.09 7.55 -23.60
C TYR A 179 -7.58 7.80 -23.81
N ALA A 180 -8.31 6.80 -24.30
CA ALA A 180 -9.72 6.93 -24.72
C ALA A 180 -10.56 7.81 -23.78
N ASP A 181 -10.59 7.48 -22.49
CA ASP A 181 -11.42 8.10 -21.44
C ASP A 181 -10.64 8.39 -20.13
N GLU A 182 -9.32 8.19 -20.12
CA GLU A 182 -8.46 8.43 -18.96
C GLU A 182 -7.07 8.94 -19.35
N CYS A 183 -6.36 9.62 -18.44
CA CYS A 183 -4.93 9.91 -18.62
C CYS A 183 -4.03 9.02 -17.75
N ASP A 184 -2.72 9.02 -18.02
CA ASP A 184 -1.73 8.24 -17.24
C ASP A 184 -1.60 8.64 -15.75
N LEU A 185 -2.28 9.70 -15.32
CA LEU A 185 -2.41 10.15 -13.93
C LEU A 185 -3.80 9.83 -13.34
N GLY A 186 -4.65 9.07 -14.05
CA GLY A 186 -5.97 8.63 -13.57
C GLY A 186 -7.10 9.64 -13.69
N HIS A 187 -6.88 10.80 -14.34
CA HIS A 187 -8.00 11.72 -14.60
C HIS A 187 -8.94 11.12 -15.63
N GLN A 188 -10.23 11.04 -15.30
CA GLN A 188 -11.29 10.61 -16.22
C GLN A 188 -11.91 11.81 -16.93
N PHE A 189 -12.31 11.62 -18.19
CA PHE A 189 -12.96 12.62 -19.04
C PHE A 189 -13.77 11.91 -20.13
N GLU A 190 -14.69 12.62 -20.77
CA GLU A 190 -15.44 12.04 -21.89
C GLU A 190 -14.51 11.86 -23.11
N PRO A 191 -14.64 10.78 -23.91
CA PRO A 191 -13.78 10.55 -25.07
C PRO A 191 -13.70 11.70 -26.08
N GLU A 192 -14.76 12.50 -26.19
CA GLU A 192 -14.80 13.68 -27.06
C GLU A 192 -13.87 14.80 -26.61
N GLU A 193 -13.54 14.85 -25.32
CA GLU A 193 -12.63 15.83 -24.75
C GLU A 193 -11.17 15.50 -25.05
N LEU A 194 -10.86 14.25 -25.46
CA LEU A 194 -9.49 13.82 -25.74
C LEU A 194 -8.88 14.64 -26.89
N ILE A 195 -7.77 15.31 -26.60
CA ILE A 195 -7.16 16.22 -27.57
C ILE A 195 -6.29 15.41 -28.55
N ALA A 196 -6.59 15.52 -29.84
CA ALA A 196 -5.87 14.90 -30.95
C ALA A 196 -5.78 13.36 -30.85
N PRO A 197 -6.92 12.66 -30.84
CA PRO A 197 -6.98 11.21 -30.69
C PRO A 197 -6.38 10.51 -31.90
N LYS A 198 -5.63 9.43 -31.66
CA LYS A 198 -5.10 8.52 -32.68
C LYS A 198 -5.26 7.07 -32.26
N SER A 199 -5.58 6.20 -33.21
CA SER A 199 -5.55 4.76 -33.03
C SER A 199 -4.11 4.29 -32.79
N ALA A 200 -3.88 3.55 -31.71
CA ALA A 200 -2.60 2.89 -31.47
C ALA A 200 -2.41 1.65 -32.37
N ILE A 201 -3.48 1.19 -33.03
CA ILE A 201 -3.50 0.01 -33.89
C ILE A 201 -3.11 0.40 -35.32
N THR A 202 -3.77 1.42 -35.87
CA THR A 202 -3.61 1.82 -37.29
C THR A 202 -2.90 3.15 -37.48
N GLY A 203 -2.80 3.98 -36.43
CA GLY A 203 -2.24 5.34 -36.49
C GLY A 203 -3.21 6.41 -37.00
N GLU A 204 -4.38 6.01 -37.49
CA GLU A 204 -5.41 6.89 -38.04
C GLU A 204 -6.20 7.63 -36.96
N THR A 205 -6.97 8.66 -37.35
CA THR A 205 -7.88 9.35 -36.43
C THR A 205 -9.16 8.52 -36.27
N PRO A 206 -9.47 8.01 -35.06
CA PRO A 206 -10.68 7.20 -34.84
C PRO A 206 -11.95 8.06 -34.86
N GLU A 207 -13.07 7.42 -35.17
CA GLU A 207 -14.42 8.03 -35.13
C GLU A 207 -15.06 7.84 -33.75
N LEU A 208 -16.03 8.68 -33.39
CA LEU A 208 -16.78 8.56 -32.15
C LEU A 208 -18.17 7.98 -32.42
N HIS A 209 -18.46 6.83 -31.81
CA HIS A 209 -19.73 6.11 -31.97
C HIS A 209 -20.41 5.94 -30.61
N PRO A 210 -21.74 6.14 -30.50
CA PRO A 210 -22.45 6.00 -29.23
C PRO A 210 -22.48 4.53 -28.78
N VAL A 211 -22.15 4.28 -27.51
CA VAL A 211 -22.21 2.95 -26.89
C VAL A 211 -22.91 3.05 -25.55
N ASP A 212 -23.95 2.23 -25.38
CA ASP A 212 -24.67 2.11 -24.13
C ASP A 212 -23.80 1.46 -23.05
N ASN A 213 -23.64 2.14 -21.92
CA ASN A 213 -22.95 1.65 -20.73
C ASN A 213 -23.78 1.96 -19.49
N ILE A 214 -23.40 1.36 -18.37
CA ILE A 214 -24.04 1.53 -17.08
C ILE A 214 -23.12 2.29 -16.16
N TYR A 215 -23.71 3.26 -15.48
CA TYR A 215 -23.04 4.18 -14.58
C TYR A 215 -23.69 4.12 -13.21
N PHE A 216 -22.88 4.18 -12.18
CA PHE A 216 -23.30 4.47 -10.82
C PHE A 216 -23.49 5.98 -10.67
N ASP A 217 -24.61 6.39 -10.07
CA ASP A 217 -24.94 7.80 -9.81
C ASP A 217 -24.13 8.37 -8.63
N LEU A 218 -22.81 8.40 -8.79
CA LEU A 218 -21.86 8.96 -7.82
C LEU A 218 -22.19 10.41 -7.42
N PRO A 219 -22.62 11.32 -8.33
CA PRO A 219 -22.99 12.68 -7.97
C PRO A 219 -24.13 12.78 -6.94
N ALA A 220 -25.04 11.80 -6.89
CA ALA A 220 -26.10 11.76 -5.87
C ALA A 220 -25.56 11.61 -4.43
N TYR A 221 -24.29 11.22 -4.26
CA TYR A 221 -23.63 11.03 -2.97
C TYR A 221 -22.73 12.22 -2.57
N LEU A 222 -22.79 13.36 -3.28
CA LEU A 222 -21.93 14.52 -3.02
C LEU A 222 -22.02 15.02 -1.56
N ASP A 223 -23.24 15.16 -1.03
CA ASP A 223 -23.43 15.69 0.33
C ASP A 223 -22.92 14.69 1.39
N PHE A 224 -23.20 13.40 1.20
CA PHE A 224 -22.64 12.34 2.03
C PHE A 224 -21.11 12.36 2.03
N LEU A 225 -20.48 12.46 0.85
CA LEU A 225 -19.01 12.50 0.73
C LEU A 225 -18.41 13.75 1.35
N LYS A 226 -19.08 14.92 1.26
CA LYS A 226 -18.65 16.15 1.95
C LYS A 226 -18.68 15.97 3.45
N ASP A 227 -19.77 15.42 3.99
CA ASP A 227 -19.90 15.18 5.42
C ASP A 227 -18.88 14.14 5.90
N TYR A 228 -18.69 13.05 5.16
CA TYR A 228 -17.69 12.02 5.45
C TYR A 228 -16.27 12.57 5.42
N THR A 229 -15.91 13.35 4.39
CA THR A 229 -14.59 13.98 4.26
C THR A 229 -14.33 14.93 5.42
N LYS A 230 -15.33 15.72 5.83
CA LYS A 230 -15.24 16.64 6.96
C LYS A 230 -15.09 15.92 8.30
N GLN A 231 -15.69 14.75 8.48
CA GLN A 231 -15.53 13.95 9.70
C GLN A 231 -14.10 13.44 9.88
N MET A 232 -13.39 13.18 8.77
CA MET A 232 -11.97 12.80 8.79
C MET A 232 -11.02 13.98 9.01
N GLU A 233 -11.51 15.23 8.90
CA GLU A 233 -10.66 16.40 9.08
C GLU A 233 -10.18 16.51 10.53
N GLY A 234 -8.86 16.44 10.73
CA GLY A 234 -8.24 16.48 12.05
C GLY A 234 -8.17 15.13 12.77
N ASP A 235 -8.64 14.04 12.15
CA ASP A 235 -8.37 12.69 12.62
C ASP A 235 -6.87 12.37 12.48
N GLU A 236 -6.21 12.04 13.59
CA GLU A 236 -4.78 11.74 13.60
C GLU A 236 -4.41 10.43 12.90
N THR A 237 -5.39 9.59 12.59
CA THR A 237 -5.24 8.34 11.84
C THR A 237 -5.45 8.52 10.33
N VAL A 238 -5.86 9.72 9.88
CA VAL A 238 -6.07 10.02 8.46
C VAL A 238 -5.00 10.99 7.96
N ARG A 239 -4.28 10.57 6.91
CA ARG A 239 -3.25 11.42 6.31
C ARG A 239 -3.88 12.60 5.58
N SER A 240 -3.30 13.79 5.76
CA SER A 240 -3.83 15.02 5.14
C SER A 240 -3.93 14.97 3.60
N VAL A 241 -3.12 14.14 2.94
CA VAL A 241 -3.21 13.94 1.48
C VAL A 241 -4.54 13.30 1.06
N VAL A 242 -5.09 12.41 1.89
CA VAL A 242 -6.38 11.74 1.64
C VAL A 242 -7.49 12.78 1.64
N VAL A 243 -7.61 13.54 2.73
CA VAL A 243 -8.65 14.59 2.88
C VAL A 243 -8.52 15.62 1.77
N LYS A 244 -7.33 16.18 1.54
CA LYS A 244 -7.11 17.20 0.50
C LYS A 244 -7.44 16.70 -0.89
N THR A 245 -7.01 15.49 -1.24
CA THR A 245 -7.33 14.91 -2.56
C THR A 245 -8.81 14.61 -2.70
N MET A 246 -9.50 14.18 -1.65
CA MET A 246 -10.96 14.00 -1.69
C MET A 246 -11.67 15.34 -1.89
N GLU A 247 -11.34 16.38 -1.13
CA GLU A 247 -11.92 17.73 -1.24
C GLU A 247 -11.82 18.30 -2.66
N GLU A 248 -10.70 18.05 -3.37
CA GLU A 248 -10.52 18.49 -4.76
C GLU A 248 -11.62 17.98 -5.71
N TRP A 249 -12.22 16.82 -5.44
CA TRP A 249 -13.28 16.21 -6.26
C TRP A 249 -14.71 16.59 -5.84
N LEU A 250 -14.88 17.22 -4.68
CA LEU A 250 -16.19 17.61 -4.13
C LEU A 250 -16.60 19.04 -4.53
N ASN A 251 -15.81 19.66 -5.42
CA ASN A 251 -16.07 20.98 -5.98
C ASN A 251 -17.25 20.97 -6.96
N PRO A 252 -17.91 22.13 -7.15
CA PRO A 252 -18.93 22.26 -8.17
C PRO A 252 -18.35 22.01 -9.57
N PRO A 253 -19.15 21.52 -10.53
CA PRO A 253 -18.72 21.34 -11.91
C PRO A 253 -18.31 22.67 -12.56
N GLN A 254 -17.05 22.75 -12.99
CA GLN A 254 -16.43 23.97 -13.51
C GLN A 254 -15.71 23.73 -14.83
N LEU A 255 -15.74 24.74 -15.70
CA LEU A 255 -14.93 24.83 -16.91
C LEU A 255 -14.02 26.06 -16.85
N TYR A 256 -12.75 25.88 -17.21
CA TYR A 256 -11.77 26.96 -17.29
C TYR A 256 -11.49 27.32 -18.75
N ILE A 257 -11.84 28.55 -19.12
CA ILE A 257 -11.79 29.03 -20.51
C ILE A 257 -10.74 30.12 -20.61
N GLN A 258 -9.78 29.98 -21.54
CA GLN A 258 -8.74 31.00 -21.72
C GLN A 258 -9.35 32.31 -22.22
N ASN A 259 -8.87 33.45 -21.72
CA ASN A 259 -9.38 34.79 -22.07
C ASN A 259 -9.36 35.07 -23.58
N LYS A 260 -8.49 34.41 -24.34
CA LYS A 260 -8.46 34.50 -25.81
C LYS A 260 -9.72 33.98 -26.49
N PHE A 261 -10.53 33.16 -25.81
CA PHE A 261 -11.82 32.67 -26.29
C PHE A 261 -12.98 33.52 -25.76
N ARG A 262 -12.74 34.65 -25.09
CA ARG A 262 -13.79 35.45 -24.47
C ARG A 262 -14.83 35.94 -25.48
N GLU A 263 -14.39 36.57 -26.57
CA GLU A 263 -15.30 37.02 -27.63
C GLU A 263 -16.11 35.87 -28.23
N ALA A 264 -15.50 34.70 -28.40
CA ALA A 264 -16.18 33.51 -28.90
C ALA A 264 -17.20 32.95 -27.89
N PHE A 265 -16.89 32.99 -26.60
CA PHE A 265 -17.78 32.58 -25.52
C PHE A 265 -18.98 33.54 -25.40
N ASP A 266 -18.74 34.85 -25.34
CA ASP A 266 -19.80 35.86 -25.23
C ASP A 266 -20.79 35.76 -26.39
N ALA A 267 -20.33 35.36 -27.58
CA ALA A 267 -21.17 35.18 -28.77
C ALA A 267 -22.13 33.98 -28.70
N ILE A 268 -21.92 33.04 -27.77
CA ILE A 268 -22.74 31.82 -27.60
C ILE A 268 -23.26 31.64 -26.17
N GLU A 269 -22.97 32.58 -25.26
CA GLU A 269 -23.28 32.45 -23.83
C GLU A 269 -24.79 32.31 -23.58
N ASP A 270 -25.62 32.96 -24.39
CA ASP A 270 -27.08 32.92 -24.34
C ASP A 270 -27.67 31.55 -24.72
N GLN A 271 -26.89 30.69 -25.37
CA GLN A 271 -27.25 29.32 -25.73
C GLN A 271 -26.82 28.30 -24.68
N LEU A 272 -26.02 28.70 -23.68
CA LEU A 272 -25.55 27.80 -22.65
C LEU A 272 -26.66 27.49 -21.62
N PRO A 273 -26.63 26.30 -21.00
CA PRO A 273 -27.44 25.98 -19.82
C PRO A 273 -27.22 26.95 -18.66
N GLU A 274 -27.99 26.83 -17.57
CA GLU A 274 -27.79 27.65 -16.37
C GLU A 274 -26.34 27.59 -15.88
N HIS A 275 -25.71 28.75 -15.71
CA HIS A 275 -24.32 28.86 -15.32
C HIS A 275 -24.03 30.21 -14.66
N SER A 276 -22.83 30.31 -14.08
CA SER A 276 -22.27 31.57 -13.59
C SER A 276 -20.83 31.74 -14.09
N VAL A 277 -20.45 32.98 -14.37
CA VAL A 277 -19.11 33.33 -14.85
C VAL A 277 -18.36 34.10 -13.78
N ALA A 278 -17.17 33.62 -13.43
CA ALA A 278 -16.22 34.31 -12.57
C ALA A 278 -15.00 34.79 -13.39
N GLU A 279 -14.80 36.10 -13.41
CA GLU A 279 -13.72 36.76 -14.13
C GLU A 279 -12.33 36.40 -13.54
N PRO A 280 -11.26 36.40 -14.35
CA PRO A 280 -9.93 36.08 -13.89
C PRO A 280 -9.44 37.12 -12.87
N GLU A 281 -9.02 36.64 -11.70
CA GLU A 281 -8.35 37.49 -10.71
C GLU A 281 -6.83 37.55 -10.95
N GLY A 282 -6.26 38.75 -10.83
CA GLY A 282 -4.83 38.99 -10.95
C GLY A 282 -4.27 38.63 -12.33
N ASN A 283 -3.23 37.79 -12.37
CA ASN A 283 -2.53 37.40 -13.61
C ASN A 283 -3.08 36.11 -14.25
N LYS A 284 -4.26 35.62 -13.84
CA LYS A 284 -4.86 34.40 -14.42
C LYS A 284 -5.27 34.64 -15.88
N SER A 285 -4.97 33.69 -16.76
CA SER A 285 -5.25 33.76 -18.20
C SER A 285 -6.55 33.07 -18.63
N SER A 286 -7.38 32.68 -17.65
CA SER A 286 -8.67 32.02 -17.88
C SER A 286 -9.73 32.51 -16.90
N PHE A 287 -10.96 32.72 -17.40
CA PHE A 287 -12.17 32.87 -16.59
C PHE A 287 -12.77 31.49 -16.28
N THR A 288 -13.62 31.43 -15.27
CA THR A 288 -14.25 30.17 -14.79
C THR A 288 -15.74 30.23 -15.04
N VAL A 289 -16.28 29.18 -15.66
CA VAL A 289 -17.73 28.97 -15.81
C VAL A 289 -18.14 27.85 -14.87
N THR A 290 -19.07 28.14 -13.94
CA THR A 290 -19.55 27.18 -12.94
C THR A 290 -21.00 26.79 -13.24
N PHE A 291 -21.29 25.50 -13.18
CA PHE A 291 -22.60 24.93 -13.46
C PHE A 291 -23.24 24.37 -12.19
N PRO A 292 -24.57 24.34 -12.09
CA PRO A 292 -25.28 23.81 -10.92
C PRO A 292 -25.09 22.29 -10.77
N SER A 293 -24.99 21.55 -11.88
CA SER A 293 -24.66 20.13 -11.87
C SER A 293 -23.79 19.73 -13.06
N TRP A 294 -23.33 18.47 -13.04
CA TRP A 294 -22.54 17.91 -14.13
C TRP A 294 -23.37 17.82 -15.42
N VAL A 295 -24.71 17.73 -15.31
CA VAL A 295 -25.63 17.66 -16.46
C VAL A 295 -25.57 18.95 -17.27
N GLU A 296 -25.72 20.12 -16.61
CA GLU A 296 -25.64 21.42 -17.29
C GLU A 296 -24.23 21.67 -17.85
N ARG A 297 -23.18 21.26 -17.12
CA ARG A 297 -21.80 21.35 -17.62
C ARG A 297 -21.63 20.55 -18.91
N ASP A 298 -22.06 19.30 -18.93
CA ASP A 298 -21.85 18.42 -20.10
C ASP A 298 -22.72 18.85 -21.28
N ALA A 299 -23.95 19.34 -21.03
CA ALA A 299 -24.78 19.95 -22.07
C ALA A 299 -24.13 21.20 -22.68
N ALA A 300 -23.36 21.96 -21.89
CA ALA A 300 -22.60 23.10 -22.40
C ALA A 300 -21.47 22.69 -23.36
N HIS A 301 -20.93 21.47 -23.27
CA HIS A 301 -19.81 21.03 -24.11
C HIS A 301 -20.12 21.12 -25.61
N GLU A 302 -21.31 20.67 -26.03
CA GLU A 302 -21.72 20.71 -27.44
C GLU A 302 -21.83 22.15 -27.96
N VAL A 303 -22.42 23.04 -27.16
CA VAL A 303 -22.59 24.46 -27.50
C VAL A 303 -21.21 25.15 -27.60
N LEU A 304 -20.33 24.92 -26.62
CA LEU A 304 -18.97 25.47 -26.60
C LEU A 304 -18.14 24.97 -27.78
N ALA A 305 -18.23 23.68 -28.11
CA ALA A 305 -17.55 23.09 -29.25
C ALA A 305 -18.02 23.70 -30.58
N ALA A 306 -19.35 23.85 -30.76
CA ALA A 306 -19.94 24.48 -31.93
C ALA A 306 -19.50 25.96 -32.08
N GLY A 307 -19.35 26.68 -30.97
CA GLY A 307 -18.82 28.05 -30.94
C GLY A 307 -17.29 28.16 -31.06
N GLY A 308 -16.56 27.04 -31.20
CA GLY A 308 -15.10 27.04 -31.28
C GLY A 308 -14.40 27.45 -29.98
N VAL A 309 -15.10 27.38 -28.84
CA VAL A 309 -14.57 27.71 -27.52
C VAL A 309 -13.89 26.48 -26.94
N ARG A 310 -12.60 26.60 -26.64
CA ARG A 310 -11.87 25.53 -25.95
C ARG A 310 -11.81 25.81 -24.46
N PHE A 311 -12.11 24.77 -23.69
CA PHE A 311 -12.13 24.80 -22.24
C PHE A 311 -11.25 23.69 -21.67
N ARG A 312 -11.11 23.70 -20.35
CA ARG A 312 -10.55 22.60 -19.57
C ARG A 312 -11.47 22.32 -18.40
N SER A 313 -11.82 21.07 -18.18
CA SER A 313 -12.72 20.66 -17.10
C SER A 313 -12.00 20.70 -15.75
N GLY A 314 -12.70 21.20 -14.72
CA GLY A 314 -12.29 21.10 -13.32
C GLY A 314 -12.66 19.74 -12.72
N LYS A 315 -12.09 19.42 -11.56
CA LYS A 315 -12.43 18.22 -10.80
C LYS A 315 -13.81 18.38 -10.15
N ALA A 316 -14.70 17.44 -10.40
CA ALA A 316 -16.03 17.36 -9.80
C ALA A 316 -16.52 15.90 -9.90
N LEU A 317 -17.51 15.54 -9.09
CA LEU A 317 -18.16 14.24 -9.22
C LEU A 317 -18.92 14.15 -10.54
N VAL A 318 -18.74 13.03 -11.23
CA VAL A 318 -19.46 12.64 -12.44
C VAL A 318 -19.98 11.23 -12.25
N PRO A 319 -21.02 10.78 -12.99
CA PRO A 319 -21.46 9.39 -12.92
C PRO A 319 -20.29 8.45 -13.17
N PHE A 320 -20.14 7.46 -12.30
CA PHE A 320 -18.98 6.56 -12.31
C PHE A 320 -19.28 5.35 -13.17
N ARG A 321 -18.46 5.12 -14.21
CA ARG A 321 -18.68 4.04 -15.18
C ARG A 321 -18.52 2.67 -14.50
N ILE A 322 -19.52 1.80 -14.62
CA ILE A 322 -19.50 0.42 -14.09
C ILE A 322 -19.15 -0.59 -15.17
N THR A 323 -19.60 -0.38 -16.40
CA THR A 323 -19.46 -1.38 -17.48
C THR A 323 -18.65 -0.85 -18.65
N GLY A 324 -18.05 -1.76 -19.41
CA GLY A 324 -17.47 -1.54 -20.72
C GLY A 324 -17.81 -2.66 -21.70
N ASN A 325 -17.12 -2.66 -22.83
CA ASN A 325 -17.27 -3.59 -23.95
C ASN A 325 -15.92 -4.22 -24.32
N ILE A 326 -15.09 -4.49 -23.30
CA ILE A 326 -13.82 -5.21 -23.47
C ILE A 326 -14.08 -6.71 -23.43
N GLU A 327 -13.39 -7.47 -24.27
CA GLU A 327 -13.54 -8.94 -24.35
C GLU A 327 -13.00 -9.65 -23.11
N TRP A 328 -11.92 -9.13 -22.51
CA TRP A 328 -11.31 -9.67 -21.29
C TRP A 328 -11.77 -8.88 -20.05
N GLY A 329 -12.91 -9.30 -19.47
CA GLY A 329 -13.51 -8.70 -18.28
C GLY A 329 -14.58 -9.62 -17.68
N VAL A 330 -15.04 -9.30 -16.46
CA VAL A 330 -16.15 -10.04 -15.82
C VAL A 330 -17.46 -9.76 -16.56
N PRO A 331 -18.19 -10.77 -17.09
CA PRO A 331 -19.45 -10.52 -17.80
C PRO A 331 -20.51 -9.87 -16.89
N VAL A 332 -21.25 -8.90 -17.44
CA VAL A 332 -22.40 -8.28 -16.75
C VAL A 332 -23.69 -8.75 -17.41
N THR A 333 -24.68 -9.08 -16.59
CA THR A 333 -25.94 -9.65 -17.06
C THR A 333 -26.79 -8.62 -17.82
N ASP A 334 -27.55 -9.11 -18.80
CA ASP A 334 -28.47 -8.29 -19.62
C ASP A 334 -29.63 -7.68 -18.80
N GLU A 335 -29.82 -8.13 -17.56
CA GLU A 335 -30.87 -7.65 -16.66
C GLU A 335 -30.79 -6.15 -16.38
N CYS A 336 -29.63 -5.58 -16.63
CA CYS A 336 -29.29 -4.18 -16.44
C CYS A 336 -29.67 -3.30 -17.66
N GLY A 337 -30.27 -3.87 -18.71
CA GLY A 337 -30.82 -3.14 -19.87
C GLY A 337 -29.83 -2.87 -21.01
N CYS A 338 -28.65 -3.48 -20.93
CA CYS A 338 -27.60 -3.49 -21.94
C CYS A 338 -27.05 -4.91 -22.06
N SER A 339 -26.76 -5.36 -23.28
CA SER A 339 -26.28 -6.73 -23.53
C SER A 339 -24.82 -6.76 -23.98
N GLY A 340 -24.11 -7.83 -23.62
CA GLY A 340 -22.73 -8.06 -24.07
C GLY A 340 -21.71 -7.10 -23.46
N LEU A 341 -21.96 -6.61 -22.24
CA LEU A 341 -21.05 -5.75 -21.50
C LEU A 341 -20.23 -6.56 -20.49
N THR A 342 -19.04 -6.05 -20.18
CA THR A 342 -18.20 -6.53 -19.08
C THR A 342 -18.08 -5.47 -18.00
N CYS A 343 -17.81 -5.87 -16.76
CA CYS A 343 -17.54 -4.95 -15.67
C CYS A 343 -16.20 -4.28 -15.95
N TRP A 344 -16.17 -2.96 -15.78
CA TRP A 344 -14.96 -2.20 -15.95
C TRP A 344 -14.02 -2.47 -14.77
N VAL A 345 -12.71 -2.50 -15.06
CA VAL A 345 -11.66 -2.92 -14.12
C VAL A 345 -11.59 -2.04 -12.86
N TRP A 346 -11.76 -0.73 -13.02
CA TRP A 346 -11.70 0.20 -11.89
C TRP A 346 -12.80 -0.06 -10.84
N PRO A 347 -14.08 -0.26 -11.20
CA PRO A 347 -15.09 -0.70 -10.25
C PRO A 347 -14.79 -2.06 -9.62
N GLU A 348 -14.51 -3.11 -10.40
CA GLU A 348 -14.39 -4.46 -9.82
C GLU A 348 -13.22 -4.62 -8.87
N SER A 349 -12.11 -3.93 -9.15
CA SER A 349 -10.94 -3.90 -8.27
C SER A 349 -11.25 -3.31 -6.89
N LEU A 350 -12.30 -2.50 -6.74
CA LEU A 350 -12.72 -1.94 -5.44
C LEU A 350 -13.39 -2.96 -4.53
N TRP A 351 -14.03 -4.00 -5.07
CA TRP A 351 -14.64 -5.10 -4.29
C TRP A 351 -13.90 -6.43 -4.45
N ALA A 352 -12.83 -6.48 -5.25
CA ALA A 352 -11.91 -7.61 -5.30
C ALA A 352 -11.35 -8.01 -3.91
N PRO A 353 -11.01 -7.08 -2.99
CA PRO A 353 -10.60 -7.47 -1.64
C PRO A 353 -11.65 -8.31 -0.88
N ILE A 354 -12.95 -8.04 -1.06
CA ILE A 354 -14.03 -8.86 -0.49
C ILE A 354 -14.06 -10.25 -1.16
N SER A 355 -13.86 -10.29 -2.48
CA SER A 355 -13.76 -11.54 -3.23
C SER A 355 -12.62 -12.41 -2.71
N PHE A 356 -11.46 -11.79 -2.45
CA PHE A 356 -10.27 -12.44 -1.90
C PHE A 356 -10.45 -12.87 -0.45
N THR A 357 -11.12 -12.06 0.39
CA THR A 357 -11.52 -12.49 1.74
C THR A 357 -12.42 -13.73 1.67
N ARG A 358 -13.50 -13.71 0.87
CA ARG A 358 -14.40 -14.87 0.70
C ARG A 358 -13.65 -16.11 0.23
N THR A 359 -12.73 -15.94 -0.72
CA THR A 359 -11.91 -17.02 -1.25
C THR A 359 -10.98 -17.60 -0.18
N ALA A 360 -10.26 -16.74 0.55
CA ALA A 360 -9.34 -17.17 1.61
C ALA A 360 -10.05 -17.97 2.72
N LEU A 361 -11.23 -17.50 3.16
CA LEU A 361 -12.03 -18.17 4.18
C LEU A 361 -12.57 -19.52 3.67
N SER A 362 -13.10 -19.55 2.44
CA SER A 362 -13.59 -20.79 1.82
C SER A 362 -12.48 -21.81 1.60
N GLU A 363 -11.29 -21.38 1.18
CA GLU A 363 -10.15 -22.27 0.97
C GLU A 363 -9.63 -22.83 2.29
N ALA A 364 -9.58 -22.01 3.35
CA ALA A 364 -9.21 -22.49 4.68
C ALA A 364 -10.20 -23.52 5.23
N GLU A 365 -11.51 -23.32 5.04
CA GLU A 365 -12.51 -24.32 5.40
C GLU A 365 -12.30 -25.62 4.61
N ARG A 366 -12.13 -25.52 3.29
CA ARG A 366 -11.93 -26.67 2.39
C ARG A 366 -10.67 -27.48 2.70
N THR A 367 -9.60 -26.80 3.12
CA THR A 367 -8.27 -27.40 3.35
C THR A 367 -8.04 -27.81 4.81
N GLY A 368 -9.01 -27.60 5.70
CA GLY A 368 -8.92 -27.98 7.11
C GLY A 368 -8.12 -27.00 7.98
N TYR A 369 -7.89 -25.78 7.50
CA TYR A 369 -7.24 -24.69 8.23
C TYR A 369 -8.24 -23.64 8.72
N ALA A 370 -9.50 -24.03 9.00
CA ALA A 370 -10.54 -23.12 9.47
C ALA A 370 -10.13 -22.33 10.71
N ASP A 371 -9.40 -22.97 11.64
CA ASP A 371 -8.91 -22.35 12.89
C ASP A 371 -7.85 -21.26 12.65
N ARG A 372 -7.36 -21.10 11.40
CA ARG A 372 -6.54 -19.94 11.00
C ARG A 372 -7.31 -18.64 11.17
N TYR A 373 -8.64 -18.64 11.09
CA TYR A 373 -9.45 -17.42 11.12
C TYR A 373 -10.48 -17.47 12.25
N ALA A 374 -10.67 -16.36 12.94
CA ALA A 374 -11.64 -16.24 14.03
C ALA A 374 -13.10 -16.35 13.57
N SER A 375 -13.36 -16.17 12.27
CA SER A 375 -14.65 -16.42 11.63
C SER A 375 -14.47 -16.76 10.15
N LEU A 376 -15.29 -17.69 9.65
CA LEU A 376 -15.39 -18.04 8.23
C LEU A 376 -16.49 -17.24 7.50
N ASP A 377 -17.26 -16.42 8.21
CA ASP A 377 -18.24 -15.53 7.59
C ASP A 377 -17.57 -14.20 7.19
N TRP A 378 -17.55 -13.88 5.90
CA TRP A 378 -16.93 -12.64 5.42
C TRP A 378 -17.60 -11.37 5.98
N HIS A 379 -18.88 -11.43 6.39
CA HIS A 379 -19.57 -10.29 7.00
C HIS A 379 -18.97 -9.92 8.37
N ASP A 380 -18.43 -10.90 9.11
CA ASP A 380 -17.75 -10.65 10.38
C ASP A 380 -16.50 -9.79 10.23
N TRP A 381 -15.93 -9.77 9.03
CA TRP A 381 -14.76 -9.00 8.66
C TRP A 381 -15.15 -7.64 8.08
N TRP A 382 -16.08 -7.59 7.12
CA TRP A 382 -16.36 -6.35 6.37
C TRP A 382 -17.56 -5.54 6.85
N CYS A 383 -18.48 -6.13 7.63
CA CYS A 383 -19.72 -5.47 8.07
C CYS A 383 -19.81 -5.27 9.59
N SER A 384 -19.10 -6.10 10.37
CA SER A 384 -19.16 -6.05 11.83
C SER A 384 -18.57 -4.74 12.39
N PRO A 385 -19.19 -4.08 13.38
CA PRO A 385 -18.63 -2.89 14.03
C PRO A 385 -17.38 -3.19 14.88
N ASP A 386 -17.13 -4.47 15.19
CA ASP A 386 -15.93 -4.92 15.88
C ASP A 386 -14.77 -5.24 14.91
N ALA A 387 -14.98 -5.04 13.61
CA ALA A 387 -13.98 -5.26 12.57
C ALA A 387 -13.65 -3.95 11.83
N HIS A 388 -12.41 -3.84 11.33
CA HIS A 388 -11.99 -2.64 10.59
C HIS A 388 -11.07 -2.99 9.43
N ALA A 389 -11.24 -2.31 8.29
CA ALA A 389 -10.40 -2.48 7.11
C ALA A 389 -9.40 -1.33 6.96
N TYR A 390 -8.13 -1.68 6.78
CA TYR A 390 -7.00 -0.77 6.55
C TYR A 390 -6.45 -0.98 5.15
N GLN A 391 -6.60 0.00 4.27
CA GLN A 391 -6.26 -0.14 2.85
C GLN A 391 -5.00 0.65 2.49
N PHE A 392 -3.89 -0.06 2.30
CA PHE A 392 -2.62 0.53 1.87
C PHE A 392 -2.62 0.75 0.36
N ILE A 393 -2.50 2.00 -0.05
CA ILE A 393 -2.58 2.40 -1.46
C ILE A 393 -1.51 3.45 -1.80
N GLY A 394 -1.20 3.61 -3.09
CA GLY A 394 -0.52 4.80 -3.57
C GLY A 394 -1.48 5.99 -3.62
N GLN A 395 -0.97 7.21 -3.43
CA GLN A 395 -1.78 8.45 -3.45
C GLN A 395 -2.63 8.63 -4.72
N ASP A 396 -2.21 8.08 -5.86
CA ASP A 396 -2.92 8.21 -7.12
C ASP A 396 -4.27 7.43 -7.11
N ASN A 397 -4.45 6.51 -6.16
CA ASN A 397 -5.67 5.72 -6.00
C ASN A 397 -6.69 6.35 -5.03
N ILE A 398 -6.42 7.52 -4.43
CA ILE A 398 -7.31 8.13 -3.42
C ILE A 398 -8.71 8.42 -3.99
N TYR A 399 -8.84 8.82 -5.27
CA TYR A 399 -10.16 9.01 -5.89
C TYR A 399 -10.98 7.71 -5.86
N PHE A 400 -10.40 6.59 -6.27
CA PHE A 400 -11.13 5.33 -6.37
C PHE A 400 -11.55 4.80 -5.00
N TYR A 401 -10.66 4.81 -4.01
CA TYR A 401 -10.96 4.24 -2.69
C TYR A 401 -11.68 5.24 -1.76
N GLY A 402 -11.33 6.53 -1.84
CA GLY A 402 -11.88 7.57 -0.96
C GLY A 402 -13.16 8.23 -1.46
N ILE A 403 -13.38 8.26 -2.78
CA ILE A 403 -14.60 8.82 -3.36
C ILE A 403 -15.50 7.69 -3.86
N ALA A 404 -15.05 6.92 -4.86
CA ALA A 404 -15.92 5.95 -5.53
C ALA A 404 -16.33 4.78 -4.61
N GLN A 405 -15.38 4.10 -3.97
CA GLN A 405 -15.67 2.97 -3.07
C GLN A 405 -16.48 3.40 -1.85
N THR A 406 -16.16 4.56 -1.26
CA THR A 406 -16.89 5.11 -0.11
C THR A 406 -18.37 5.32 -0.44
N ALA A 407 -18.66 5.92 -1.60
CA ALA A 407 -20.04 6.09 -2.08
C ALA A 407 -20.71 4.77 -2.47
N LEU A 408 -19.97 3.83 -3.08
CA LEU A 408 -20.48 2.49 -3.39
C LEU A 408 -20.90 1.73 -2.12
N TRP A 409 -20.11 1.81 -1.04
CA TRP A 409 -20.42 1.11 0.22
C TRP A 409 -21.69 1.66 0.86
N GLU A 410 -21.85 2.99 0.85
CA GLU A 410 -23.08 3.65 1.30
C GLU A 410 -24.28 3.23 0.43
N ALA A 411 -24.10 3.18 -0.89
CA ALA A 411 -25.15 2.82 -1.84
C ALA A 411 -25.67 1.39 -1.67
N LEU A 412 -24.77 0.43 -1.41
CA LEU A 412 -25.11 -0.98 -1.22
C LEU A 412 -26.09 -1.20 -0.06
N GLY A 413 -25.98 -0.38 1.00
CA GLY A 413 -26.90 -0.39 2.14
C GLY A 413 -26.97 -1.73 2.87
N CYS A 414 -25.89 -2.52 2.86
CA CYS A 414 -25.78 -3.82 3.53
C CYS A 414 -24.97 -3.77 4.84
N GLY A 415 -24.71 -2.58 5.37
CA GLY A 415 -24.00 -2.39 6.64
C GLY A 415 -22.48 -2.56 6.54
N MET A 416 -21.90 -2.34 5.35
CA MET A 416 -20.45 -2.32 5.17
C MET A 416 -19.81 -1.25 6.05
N GLN A 417 -18.70 -1.60 6.71
CA GLN A 417 -17.86 -0.61 7.40
C GLN A 417 -17.04 0.18 6.38
N GLN A 418 -16.92 1.48 6.58
CA GLN A 418 -15.97 2.30 5.81
C GLN A 418 -14.54 2.01 6.28
N SER A 419 -13.60 2.05 5.36
CA SER A 419 -12.20 1.69 5.63
C SER A 419 -11.34 2.91 5.96
N THR A 420 -10.23 2.70 6.68
CA THR A 420 -9.15 3.69 6.76
C THR A 420 -8.21 3.56 5.56
N LEU A 421 -7.99 4.67 4.85
CA LEU A 421 -7.05 4.72 3.72
C LEU A 421 -5.65 5.10 4.19
N VAL A 422 -4.69 4.20 3.97
CA VAL A 422 -3.28 4.42 4.25
C VAL A 422 -2.56 4.75 2.95
N ALA A 423 -2.73 5.99 2.48
CA ALA A 423 -2.18 6.44 1.20
C ALA A 423 -0.72 6.91 1.31
N ASN A 424 0.20 6.24 0.61
CA ASN A 424 1.61 6.61 0.53
C ASN A 424 1.92 7.49 -0.70
N TYR A 425 2.82 8.46 -0.51
CA TYR A 425 3.42 9.23 -1.60
C TYR A 425 4.33 8.38 -2.48
N HIS A 426 4.59 8.87 -3.70
CA HIS A 426 5.47 8.22 -4.66
C HIS A 426 6.91 8.04 -4.14
N VAL A 427 7.48 6.86 -4.41
CA VAL A 427 8.92 6.64 -4.30
C VAL A 427 9.58 7.11 -5.60
N LEU A 428 10.53 8.03 -5.49
CA LEU A 428 11.30 8.53 -6.62
C LEU A 428 12.50 7.60 -6.89
N TYR A 429 12.90 7.43 -8.15
CA TYR A 429 14.13 6.73 -8.51
C TYR A 429 15.23 7.74 -8.80
N MET A 430 16.34 7.68 -8.07
CA MET A 430 17.50 8.56 -8.31
C MET A 430 17.11 10.06 -8.38
N GLY A 431 16.20 10.48 -7.52
CA GLY A 431 15.70 11.86 -7.41
C GLY A 431 14.65 12.28 -8.43
N LYS A 432 14.16 11.37 -9.28
CA LYS A 432 13.17 11.65 -10.33
C LYS A 432 12.00 10.67 -10.26
N LYS A 433 10.84 11.06 -10.82
CA LYS A 433 9.72 10.12 -10.98
C LYS A 433 10.19 8.95 -11.84
N ALA A 434 9.97 7.74 -11.35
CA ALA A 434 10.29 6.52 -12.06
C ALA A 434 9.56 6.50 -13.41
N SER A 435 10.29 6.23 -14.49
CA SER A 435 9.73 6.13 -15.83
C SER A 435 10.41 5.00 -16.60
N SER A 436 9.59 4.07 -17.10
CA SER A 436 10.04 2.93 -17.90
C SER A 436 10.59 3.35 -19.27
N SER A 437 10.31 4.57 -19.73
CA SER A 437 10.85 5.16 -20.97
C SER A 437 12.04 6.09 -20.72
N SER A 438 12.54 6.19 -19.49
CA SER A 438 13.72 7.00 -19.19
C SER A 438 15.01 6.31 -19.68
N GLN A 439 16.09 7.09 -19.87
CA GLN A 439 17.41 6.55 -20.20
C GLN A 439 17.99 5.63 -19.12
N THR A 440 17.46 5.70 -17.90
CA THR A 440 17.88 4.92 -16.74
C THR A 440 16.62 4.37 -16.06
N PRO A 441 15.97 3.36 -16.67
CA PRO A 441 14.74 2.81 -16.13
C PRO A 441 15.00 2.22 -14.73
N PRO A 442 14.00 2.27 -13.85
CA PRO A 442 14.10 1.61 -12.55
C PRO A 442 14.23 0.09 -12.75
N PRO A 443 15.08 -0.61 -11.97
CA PRO A 443 15.13 -2.06 -12.02
C PRO A 443 13.83 -2.67 -11.49
N PRO A 444 13.43 -3.86 -11.97
CA PRO A 444 12.43 -4.70 -11.31
C PRO A 444 12.77 -4.89 -9.83
N ALA A 445 11.75 -5.01 -8.98
CA ALA A 445 11.96 -5.22 -7.56
C ALA A 445 12.70 -6.54 -7.27
N SER A 446 12.47 -7.58 -8.07
CA SER A 446 13.16 -8.86 -7.93
C SER A 446 14.68 -8.74 -8.07
N GLU A 447 15.18 -7.87 -8.97
CA GLU A 447 16.62 -7.69 -9.18
C GLU A 447 17.32 -6.97 -8.02
N LEU A 448 16.58 -6.20 -7.20
CA LEU A 448 17.17 -5.58 -6.01
C LEU A 448 17.63 -6.64 -4.99
N LEU A 449 17.00 -7.82 -4.99
CA LEU A 449 17.36 -8.92 -4.09
C LEU A 449 18.70 -9.58 -4.47
N ASP A 450 19.22 -9.33 -5.67
CA ASP A 450 20.57 -9.76 -6.05
C ASP A 450 21.67 -8.95 -5.34
N HIS A 451 21.30 -7.82 -4.73
CA HIS A 451 22.22 -6.86 -4.12
C HIS A 451 21.98 -6.63 -2.63
N TYR A 452 20.75 -6.87 -2.16
CA TYR A 452 20.31 -6.54 -0.82
C TYR A 452 19.47 -7.68 -0.24
N ALA A 453 19.63 -7.99 1.04
CA ALA A 453 18.74 -8.91 1.73
C ALA A 453 17.34 -8.29 1.93
N ALA A 454 16.31 -9.12 2.03
CA ALA A 454 14.93 -8.70 2.22
C ALA A 454 14.78 -7.73 3.40
N GLU A 455 15.30 -8.09 4.58
CA GLU A 455 15.22 -7.25 5.78
C GLU A 455 15.97 -5.91 5.67
N GLN A 456 17.04 -5.82 4.86
CA GLN A 456 17.70 -4.55 4.57
C GLN A 456 16.77 -3.62 3.78
N LEU A 457 16.12 -4.15 2.74
CA LEU A 457 15.18 -3.40 1.91
C LEU A 457 13.91 -3.04 2.69
N ARG A 458 13.37 -3.95 3.51
CA ARG A 458 12.21 -3.70 4.36
C ARG A 458 12.46 -2.54 5.32
N ALA A 459 13.55 -2.61 6.10
CA ALA A 459 13.93 -1.56 7.04
C ALA A 459 14.17 -0.22 6.32
N HIS A 460 14.82 -0.25 5.15
CA HIS A 460 15.05 0.94 4.36
C HIS A 460 13.75 1.58 3.86
N PHE A 461 12.83 0.80 3.26
CA PHE A 461 11.57 1.34 2.74
C PHE A 461 10.70 1.92 3.85
N LEU A 462 10.65 1.28 5.02
CA LEU A 462 9.92 1.78 6.18
C LEU A 462 10.55 3.07 6.73
N SER A 463 11.84 3.32 6.53
CA SER A 463 12.52 4.55 6.96
C SER A 463 12.21 5.77 6.09
N LEU A 464 11.70 5.57 4.85
CA LEU A 464 11.50 6.65 3.87
C LEU A 464 10.43 7.67 4.25
N GLY A 465 9.54 7.40 5.21
CA GLY A 465 8.52 8.36 5.64
C GLY A 465 7.53 8.75 4.53
N LEU A 466 7.15 7.78 3.68
CA LEU A 466 6.26 7.99 2.52
C LEU A 466 4.83 8.41 2.89
N GLY A 467 4.46 8.42 4.17
CA GLY A 467 3.21 9.03 4.62
C GLY A 467 3.24 10.56 4.65
N GLU A 468 4.43 11.16 4.63
CA GLU A 468 4.60 12.61 4.78
C GLU A 468 4.89 13.31 3.45
N LYS A 469 5.72 12.70 2.59
CA LYS A 469 6.17 13.29 1.32
C LYS A 469 6.77 12.25 0.37
N PRO A 470 6.93 12.59 -0.92
CA PRO A 470 7.72 11.78 -1.84
C PRO A 470 9.19 11.74 -1.43
N VAL A 471 9.81 10.56 -1.47
CA VAL A 471 11.23 10.36 -1.11
C VAL A 471 11.94 9.53 -2.17
N SER A 472 13.23 9.79 -2.36
CA SER A 472 14.06 9.10 -3.35
C SER A 472 14.62 7.79 -2.80
N PHE A 473 14.43 6.73 -3.57
CA PHE A 473 15.17 5.48 -3.50
C PHE A 473 16.33 5.53 -4.49
N SER A 474 17.55 5.39 -3.97
CA SER A 474 18.79 5.56 -4.73
C SER A 474 19.77 4.43 -4.42
N PRO A 475 19.50 3.20 -4.86
CA PRO A 475 20.34 2.03 -4.60
C PRO A 475 21.71 2.21 -5.25
N LYS A 476 22.78 2.14 -4.45
CA LYS A 476 24.15 2.32 -4.98
C LYS A 476 24.47 1.32 -6.09
N ALA A 477 23.93 0.09 -6.04
CA ALA A 477 24.15 -0.94 -7.06
C ALA A 477 23.83 -0.46 -8.49
N TYR A 478 22.89 0.49 -8.64
CA TYR A 478 22.46 1.04 -9.92
C TYR A 478 22.93 2.48 -10.17
N ASP A 479 23.81 3.02 -9.33
CA ASP A 479 24.31 4.39 -9.46
C ASP A 479 25.45 4.47 -10.49
N THR A 480 25.11 4.98 -11.68
CA THR A 480 26.01 5.11 -12.83
C THR A 480 26.72 6.47 -12.90
N ARG A 481 26.60 7.33 -11.88
CA ARG A 481 27.31 8.62 -11.85
C ARG A 481 28.82 8.39 -11.79
N GLU A 482 29.58 9.15 -12.59
CA GLU A 482 31.06 9.12 -12.52
C GLU A 482 31.55 9.86 -11.27
N THR A 483 32.39 9.21 -10.46
CA THR A 483 32.96 9.76 -9.21
C THR A 483 34.47 9.93 -9.27
N GLY A 484 35.09 9.59 -10.40
CA GLY A 484 36.51 9.71 -10.63
C GLY A 484 36.97 8.89 -11.83
N LYS A 485 38.24 8.48 -11.79
CA LYS A 485 38.85 7.60 -12.80
C LYS A 485 39.54 6.43 -12.12
N ASN A 486 39.48 5.27 -12.76
CA ASN A 486 40.26 4.10 -12.42
C ASN A 486 41.75 4.32 -12.74
N PRO A 487 42.67 3.48 -12.20
CA PRO A 487 44.10 3.57 -12.50
C PRO A 487 44.45 3.47 -14.00
N ASP A 488 43.59 2.83 -14.80
CA ASP A 488 43.73 2.69 -16.25
C ASP A 488 43.15 3.88 -17.04
N GLY A 489 42.60 4.89 -16.35
CA GLY A 489 42.03 6.10 -16.95
C GLY A 489 40.56 5.99 -17.34
N THR A 490 39.92 4.82 -17.20
CA THR A 490 38.47 4.65 -17.43
C THR A 490 37.64 5.34 -16.34
N PRO A 491 36.39 5.76 -16.62
CA PRO A 491 35.52 6.34 -15.59
C PRO A 491 35.25 5.39 -14.43
N LEU A 492 35.44 5.86 -13.19
CA LEU A 492 35.01 5.14 -11.99
C LEU A 492 33.56 5.53 -11.69
N LEU A 493 32.67 4.53 -11.63
CA LEU A 493 31.25 4.73 -11.35
C LEU A 493 30.97 4.66 -9.85
N ALA A 494 29.94 5.38 -9.40
CA ALA A 494 29.54 5.43 -8.00
C ALA A 494 29.24 4.05 -7.40
N ARG A 495 28.60 3.16 -8.17
CA ARG A 495 28.35 1.77 -7.77
C ARG A 495 29.62 0.98 -7.42
N ASP A 496 30.73 1.29 -8.09
CA ASP A 496 32.03 0.61 -7.97
C ASP A 496 32.99 1.35 -7.00
N ASP A 497 32.65 2.58 -6.62
CA ASP A 497 33.47 3.42 -5.75
C ASP A 497 33.21 3.13 -4.26
N LYS A 498 34.23 2.61 -3.57
CA LYS A 498 34.16 2.30 -2.12
C LYS A 498 33.96 3.53 -1.24
N ARG A 499 34.23 4.74 -1.74
CA ARG A 499 34.03 5.99 -1.00
C ARG A 499 32.57 6.43 -0.99
N VAL A 500 31.76 5.94 -1.93
CA VAL A 500 30.33 6.21 -2.00
C VAL A 500 29.62 5.27 -1.01
N ILE A 501 28.89 5.86 -0.07
CA ILE A 501 28.06 5.11 0.88
C ILE A 501 26.80 4.65 0.16
N ASP A 502 26.37 3.42 0.40
CA ASP A 502 25.07 2.94 -0.09
C ASP A 502 23.94 3.47 0.81
N PRO A 503 23.04 4.32 0.30
CA PRO A 503 21.92 4.81 1.08
C PRO A 503 20.98 3.71 1.57
N VAL A 504 20.88 2.59 0.83
CA VAL A 504 19.98 1.47 1.14
C VAL A 504 20.47 0.68 2.35
N LEU A 505 21.78 0.66 2.58
CA LEU A 505 22.40 -0.05 3.70
C LEU A 505 22.49 0.76 4.99
N LYS A 506 21.92 1.97 5.02
CA LYS A 506 21.99 2.86 6.17
C LYS A 506 21.34 2.22 7.41
N GLU A 507 20.17 1.63 7.23
CA GLU A 507 19.44 0.93 8.28
C GLU A 507 20.08 -0.42 8.63
N SER A 508 20.90 -1.02 7.74
CA SER A 508 21.60 -2.27 8.02
C SER A 508 22.54 -2.17 9.23
N ALA A 509 23.14 -1.00 9.47
CA ALA A 509 24.00 -0.79 10.64
C ALA A 509 23.25 -0.94 11.98
N LEU A 510 21.95 -0.68 12.02
CA LEU A 510 21.09 -0.98 13.17
C LEU A 510 20.99 -2.50 13.35
N LEU A 511 20.67 -3.23 12.29
CA LEU A 511 20.45 -4.69 12.33
C LEU A 511 21.74 -5.45 12.66
N THR A 512 22.77 -5.32 11.82
CA THR A 512 24.00 -6.11 11.90
C THR A 512 24.94 -5.65 13.02
N GLY A 513 24.85 -4.37 13.41
CA GLY A 513 25.76 -3.76 14.37
C GLY A 513 25.20 -3.62 15.79
N VAL A 514 23.96 -3.15 15.91
CA VAL A 514 23.33 -2.79 17.19
C VAL A 514 22.45 -3.91 17.71
N PHE A 515 21.55 -4.43 16.87
CA PHE A 515 20.60 -5.47 17.28
C PHE A 515 21.30 -6.82 17.51
N ASN A 516 22.09 -7.28 16.54
CA ASN A 516 22.96 -8.47 16.71
C ASN A 516 23.82 -8.40 17.97
N ARG A 517 24.36 -7.23 18.30
CA ARG A 517 25.22 -7.07 19.48
C ARG A 517 24.46 -7.28 20.78
N LEU A 518 23.26 -6.71 20.91
CA LEU A 518 22.43 -6.89 22.10
C LEU A 518 22.04 -8.36 22.25
N ALA A 519 21.54 -8.97 21.17
CA ALA A 519 21.13 -10.37 21.17
C ALA A 519 22.27 -11.29 21.61
N ARG A 520 23.43 -11.20 20.96
CA ARG A 520 24.62 -11.99 21.32
C ARG A 520 25.09 -11.73 22.75
N SER A 521 25.02 -10.49 23.21
CA SER A 521 25.43 -10.15 24.58
C SER A 521 24.57 -10.85 25.63
N CYS A 522 23.27 -10.99 25.38
CA CYS A 522 22.36 -11.71 26.27
C CYS A 522 22.70 -13.21 26.27
N PHE A 523 22.62 -13.86 25.11
CA PHE A 523 22.79 -15.31 25.02
C PHE A 523 24.22 -15.78 25.38
N TYR A 524 25.28 -15.12 24.89
CA TYR A 524 26.65 -15.45 25.33
C TYR A 524 26.92 -15.04 26.77
N GLY A 525 26.13 -14.13 27.34
CA GLY A 525 26.27 -13.67 28.71
C GLY A 525 25.94 -14.78 29.71
N VAL A 526 24.84 -15.51 29.45
CA VAL A 526 24.37 -16.61 30.30
C VAL A 526 24.88 -17.99 29.87
N ALA A 527 25.39 -18.15 28.65
CA ALA A 527 25.90 -19.42 28.15
C ALA A 527 26.91 -20.05 29.12
N THR A 528 26.75 -21.36 29.34
CA THR A 528 27.65 -22.14 30.19
C THR A 528 29.06 -22.15 29.59
N LYS A 529 30.09 -22.16 30.45
CA LYS A 529 31.47 -22.12 29.97
C LYS A 529 32.39 -22.90 30.88
N ASP A 530 33.11 -23.85 30.30
CA ASP A 530 34.10 -24.66 31.01
C ASP A 530 35.12 -23.78 31.75
N GLY A 531 35.17 -23.95 33.07
CA GLY A 531 36.09 -23.23 33.96
C GLY A 531 35.65 -21.81 34.35
N ASP A 532 34.40 -21.42 34.07
CA ASP A 532 33.78 -20.17 34.54
C ASP A 532 32.54 -20.50 35.39
N ASP A 533 32.74 -20.65 36.70
CA ASP A 533 31.69 -21.00 37.67
C ASP A 533 30.87 -19.78 38.14
N ALA A 534 30.90 -18.67 37.38
CA ALA A 534 30.17 -17.47 37.75
C ALA A 534 28.65 -17.75 37.82
N PRO A 535 27.94 -17.25 38.84
CA PRO A 535 26.56 -17.64 39.11
C PRO A 535 25.56 -17.23 38.02
N TYR A 536 25.92 -16.30 37.14
CA TYR A 536 25.10 -15.88 36.00
C TYR A 536 25.28 -16.76 34.73
N ARG A 537 26.20 -17.74 34.74
CA ARG A 537 26.49 -18.67 33.63
C ARG A 537 25.55 -19.88 33.64
N THR A 538 24.25 -19.64 33.67
CA THR A 538 23.24 -20.68 33.93
C THR A 538 22.75 -21.42 32.68
N GLY A 539 23.00 -20.90 31.47
CA GLY A 539 22.34 -21.37 30.25
C GLY A 539 20.84 -21.10 30.21
N CYS A 540 20.32 -20.28 31.12
CA CYS A 540 18.90 -19.98 31.27
C CYS A 540 18.65 -18.47 31.17
N ILE A 541 17.41 -18.08 30.90
CA ILE A 541 16.97 -16.69 31.06
C ILE A 541 17.18 -16.30 32.54
N PRO A 542 17.89 -15.21 32.86
CA PRO A 542 18.21 -14.87 34.24
C PRO A 542 16.96 -14.43 35.00
N ALA A 543 16.78 -14.93 36.22
CA ALA A 543 15.67 -14.55 37.09
C ALA A 543 15.89 -13.19 37.75
N GLY A 544 14.83 -12.40 37.85
CA GLY A 544 14.73 -11.20 38.67
C GLY A 544 14.07 -10.02 37.96
N ASP A 545 13.79 -8.97 38.73
CA ASP A 545 13.17 -7.77 38.20
C ASP A 545 14.18 -6.91 37.40
N PRO A 546 13.81 -6.42 36.21
CA PRO A 546 14.62 -5.43 35.51
C PRO A 546 14.66 -4.13 36.33
N SER A 547 15.77 -3.41 36.23
CA SER A 547 15.91 -2.11 36.87
C SER A 547 14.84 -1.14 36.40
N ASP A 548 14.45 -0.19 37.26
CA ASP A 548 13.47 0.85 36.91
C ASP A 548 13.81 1.56 35.60
N ALA A 549 15.10 1.79 35.34
CA ALA A 549 15.57 2.44 34.12
C ALA A 549 15.34 1.59 32.86
N ALA A 550 15.58 0.28 32.92
CA ALA A 550 15.34 -0.64 31.81
C ALA A 550 13.84 -0.83 31.58
N ARG A 551 13.07 -1.04 32.66
CA ARG A 551 11.61 -1.18 32.64
C ARG A 551 10.92 0.07 32.08
N ASP A 552 11.27 1.25 32.57
CA ASP A 552 10.72 2.51 32.07
C ASP A 552 11.07 2.73 30.59
N ALA A 553 12.30 2.41 30.16
CA ALA A 553 12.71 2.56 28.77
C ALA A 553 11.92 1.64 27.83
N ALA A 554 11.75 0.37 28.22
CA ALA A 554 10.96 -0.60 27.49
C ALA A 554 9.49 -0.16 27.39
N GLU A 555 8.88 0.23 28.51
CA GLU A 555 7.49 0.69 28.54
C GLU A 555 7.27 1.93 27.66
N GLN A 556 8.16 2.92 27.72
CA GLN A 556 8.03 4.13 26.89
C GLN A 556 8.25 3.83 25.41
N ALA A 557 9.16 2.90 25.06
CA ALA A 557 9.34 2.47 23.68
C ALA A 557 8.08 1.76 23.15
N THR A 558 7.52 0.83 23.91
CA THR A 558 6.27 0.11 23.57
C THR A 558 5.12 1.08 23.34
N LEU A 559 4.89 2.02 24.27
CA LEU A 559 3.78 2.99 24.14
C LEU A 559 3.99 3.93 22.95
N ALA A 560 5.22 4.40 22.71
CA ALA A 560 5.53 5.27 21.58
C ALA A 560 5.39 4.54 20.24
N PHE A 561 5.77 3.26 20.19
CA PHE A 561 5.60 2.41 19.03
C PHE A 561 4.11 2.19 18.74
N GLU A 562 3.30 1.82 19.74
CA GLU A 562 1.86 1.59 19.57
C GLU A 562 1.14 2.85 19.06
N GLN A 563 1.51 4.04 19.55
CA GLN A 563 0.99 5.31 19.04
C GLN A 563 1.39 5.58 17.59
N ALA A 564 2.65 5.33 17.23
CA ALA A 564 3.12 5.49 15.86
C ALA A 564 2.38 4.53 14.91
N MET A 565 2.16 3.28 15.32
CA MET A 565 1.38 2.31 14.56
C MET A 565 -0.08 2.76 14.42
N HIS A 566 -0.72 3.23 15.49
CA HIS A 566 -2.10 3.72 15.42
C HIS A 566 -2.30 4.85 14.39
N ARG A 567 -1.27 5.71 14.21
CA ARG A 567 -1.28 6.84 13.28
C ARG A 567 -0.66 6.52 11.90
N PHE A 568 -0.30 5.28 11.64
CA PHE A 568 0.40 4.85 10.42
C PHE A 568 1.73 5.60 10.16
N GLU A 569 2.42 6.00 11.23
CA GLU A 569 3.75 6.63 11.21
C GLU A 569 4.86 5.57 11.24
N LEU A 570 4.92 4.72 10.21
CA LEU A 570 5.79 3.53 10.20
C LEU A 570 7.29 3.86 10.32
N ASN A 571 7.72 4.99 9.76
CA ASN A 571 9.09 5.52 9.92
C ASN A 571 9.37 5.93 11.37
N ARG A 572 8.36 6.45 12.07
CA ARG A 572 8.46 6.82 13.48
C ARG A 572 8.56 5.57 14.35
N ALA A 573 7.77 4.54 14.06
CA ALA A 573 7.84 3.24 14.73
C ALA A 573 9.26 2.64 14.64
N LEU A 574 9.85 2.57 13.44
CA LEU A 574 11.23 2.15 13.25
C LEU A 574 12.24 3.02 14.02
N SER A 575 12.03 4.35 14.02
CA SER A 575 12.91 5.29 14.75
C SER A 575 12.84 5.09 16.27
N VAL A 576 11.67 4.71 16.81
CA VAL A 576 11.51 4.36 18.23
C VAL A 576 12.34 3.11 18.55
N CYS A 577 12.26 2.07 17.71
CA CYS A 577 13.05 0.86 17.88
C CYS A 577 14.56 1.12 17.80
N ASP A 578 15.02 1.92 16.83
CA ASP A 578 16.43 2.30 16.70
C ASP A 578 16.94 3.00 17.97
N GLY A 579 16.19 4.00 18.44
CA GLY A 579 16.52 4.72 19.68
C GLY A 579 16.56 3.81 20.91
N PHE A 580 15.59 2.91 21.03
CA PHE A 580 15.49 1.95 22.13
C PHE A 580 16.66 0.96 22.13
N LEU A 581 16.94 0.31 21.00
CA LEU A 581 18.04 -0.65 20.83
C LEU A 581 19.42 -0.05 21.13
N ARG A 582 19.66 1.20 20.70
CA ARG A 582 20.92 1.91 21.01
C ARG A 582 21.04 2.21 22.50
N ALA A 583 19.94 2.64 23.13
CA ALA A 583 19.93 2.92 24.56
C ALA A 583 20.15 1.64 25.39
N ALA A 584 19.52 0.53 25.00
CA ALA A 584 19.70 -0.78 25.62
C ALA A 584 21.15 -1.27 25.53
N ASN A 585 21.76 -1.22 24.34
CA ASN A 585 23.18 -1.54 24.16
C ASN A 585 24.09 -0.69 25.04
N LYS A 586 23.78 0.60 25.21
CA LYS A 586 24.56 1.50 26.07
C LYS A 586 24.42 1.10 27.54
N ARG A 587 23.21 0.85 28.03
CA ARG A 587 22.96 0.38 29.41
C ARG A 587 23.71 -0.91 29.69
N TRP A 588 23.56 -1.90 28.82
CA TRP A 588 24.31 -3.15 28.89
C TRP A 588 25.82 -2.92 28.95
N SER A 589 26.37 -2.12 28.03
CA SER A 589 27.82 -1.88 27.95
C SER A 589 28.37 -1.20 29.20
N ASP A 590 27.65 -0.22 29.74
CA ASP A 590 28.07 0.51 30.94
C ASP A 590 27.98 -0.40 32.19
N ALA A 591 26.86 -1.11 32.37
CA ALA A 591 26.61 -1.95 33.53
C ALA A 591 27.52 -3.19 33.55
N SER A 592 27.61 -3.93 32.46
CA SER A 592 28.47 -5.13 32.37
C SER A 592 29.95 -4.80 32.57
N LYS A 593 30.42 -3.66 32.02
CA LYS A 593 31.80 -3.20 32.23
C LYS A 593 32.06 -2.79 33.67
N ALA A 594 31.13 -2.10 34.31
CA ALA A 594 31.25 -1.71 35.72
C ALA A 594 31.30 -2.96 36.62
N ALA A 595 30.38 -3.90 36.42
CA ALA A 595 30.34 -5.17 37.14
C ALA A 595 31.64 -5.97 36.98
N LYS A 596 32.12 -6.12 35.74
CA LYS A 596 33.37 -6.82 35.43
C LYS A 596 34.59 -6.16 36.08
N ASN A 597 34.67 -4.84 36.08
CA ASN A 597 35.78 -4.11 36.70
C ASN A 597 35.75 -4.22 38.23
N ALA A 598 34.56 -4.36 38.82
CA ALA A 598 34.39 -4.55 40.26
C ALA A 598 34.53 -6.02 40.71
N GLY A 599 34.45 -6.98 39.78
CA GLY A 599 34.33 -8.40 40.12
C GLY A 599 33.01 -8.71 40.84
N ASP A 600 31.94 -8.00 40.47
CA ASP A 600 30.63 -8.10 41.11
C ASP A 600 29.65 -8.91 40.25
N ASP A 601 29.52 -10.18 40.58
CA ASP A 601 28.65 -11.11 39.85
C ASP A 601 27.16 -10.79 40.04
N THR A 602 26.77 -10.14 41.15
CA THR A 602 25.39 -9.70 41.38
C THR A 602 25.04 -8.56 40.42
N ALA A 603 25.94 -7.59 40.28
CA ALA A 603 25.78 -6.50 39.32
C ALA A 603 25.80 -7.00 37.87
N MET A 604 26.60 -8.03 37.54
CA MET A 604 26.58 -8.65 36.21
C MET A 604 25.25 -9.36 35.94
N THR A 605 24.72 -10.07 36.94
CA THR A 605 23.40 -10.73 36.86
C THR A 605 22.31 -9.70 36.59
N GLN A 606 22.28 -8.58 37.33
CA GLN A 606 21.33 -7.49 37.07
C GLN A 606 21.46 -6.90 35.66
N ALA A 607 22.69 -6.71 35.17
CA ALA A 607 22.90 -6.21 33.81
C ALA A 607 22.34 -7.18 32.75
N LEU A 608 22.41 -8.49 33.00
CA LEU A 608 21.83 -9.51 32.12
C LEU A 608 20.30 -9.53 32.20
N ILE A 609 19.70 -9.41 33.39
CA ILE A 609 18.24 -9.29 33.58
C ILE A 609 17.71 -8.11 32.76
N ASP A 610 18.33 -6.93 32.90
CA ASP A 610 17.97 -5.73 32.15
C ASP A 610 18.08 -5.97 30.64
N ALA A 611 19.20 -6.56 30.19
CA ALA A 611 19.46 -6.79 28.77
C ALA A 611 18.48 -7.81 28.14
N PHE A 612 18.12 -8.89 28.83
CA PHE A 612 17.14 -9.87 28.36
C PHE A 612 15.75 -9.26 28.25
N HIS A 613 15.32 -8.48 29.25
CA HIS A 613 14.04 -7.78 29.21
C HIS A 613 13.96 -6.82 28.01
N GLU A 614 15.00 -6.03 27.80
CA GLU A 614 15.06 -5.06 26.70
C GLU A 614 15.19 -5.72 25.33
N LEU A 615 15.96 -6.81 25.23
CA LEU A 615 16.07 -7.60 24.02
C LEU A 615 14.71 -8.16 23.63
N ARG A 616 13.99 -8.80 24.56
CA ARG A 616 12.65 -9.35 24.32
C ARG A 616 11.71 -8.29 23.76
N VAL A 617 11.59 -7.16 24.45
CA VAL A 617 10.70 -6.07 24.02
C VAL A 617 11.13 -5.54 22.64
N ALA A 618 12.43 -5.33 22.41
CA ALA A 618 12.91 -4.88 21.10
C ALA A 618 12.59 -5.88 19.99
N THR A 619 12.71 -7.19 20.24
CA THR A 619 12.36 -8.25 19.29
C THR A 619 10.88 -8.23 18.93
N VAL A 620 9.99 -8.06 19.91
CA VAL A 620 8.54 -7.95 19.61
C VAL A 620 8.24 -6.70 18.78
N LEU A 621 8.82 -5.54 19.12
CA LEU A 621 8.58 -4.30 18.36
C LEU A 621 9.19 -4.32 16.95
N MET A 622 10.28 -5.07 16.74
CA MET A 622 10.95 -5.19 15.44
C MET A 622 10.40 -6.31 14.56
N HIS A 623 9.57 -7.22 15.10
CA HIS A 623 9.09 -8.42 14.40
C HIS A 623 8.45 -8.11 13.04
N GLY A 624 7.52 -7.15 12.98
CA GLY A 624 6.89 -6.80 11.71
C GLY A 624 7.83 -6.09 10.71
N ILE A 625 8.96 -5.53 11.17
CA ILE A 625 9.94 -4.82 10.33
C ILE A 625 10.94 -5.80 9.72
N VAL A 626 11.53 -6.65 10.57
CA VAL A 626 12.57 -7.64 10.24
C VAL A 626 12.17 -9.00 10.84
N PRO A 627 11.22 -9.71 10.20
CA PRO A 627 10.60 -10.89 10.79
C PRO A 627 11.58 -12.04 10.99
N ALA A 628 12.33 -12.42 9.95
CA ALA A 628 13.22 -13.59 10.00
C ALA A 628 14.28 -13.50 11.11
N GLY A 629 14.92 -12.34 11.27
CA GLY A 629 15.90 -12.16 12.34
C GLY A 629 15.27 -12.11 13.74
N CYS A 630 14.04 -11.60 13.86
CA CYS A 630 13.31 -11.59 15.14
C CYS A 630 12.81 -13.00 15.52
N GLU A 631 12.31 -13.76 14.55
CA GLU A 631 11.92 -15.17 14.71
C GLU A 631 13.12 -16.02 15.14
N LEU A 632 14.29 -15.81 14.52
CA LEU A 632 15.52 -16.49 14.93
C LEU A 632 15.95 -16.11 16.36
N ILE A 633 15.76 -14.86 16.79
CA ILE A 633 15.98 -14.49 18.21
C ILE A 633 14.98 -15.23 19.11
N CYS A 634 13.71 -15.30 18.74
CA CYS A 634 12.67 -16.04 19.46
C CYS A 634 13.01 -17.53 19.61
N GLU A 635 13.49 -18.17 18.54
CA GLU A 635 13.96 -19.56 18.58
C GLU A 635 15.04 -19.76 19.66
N HIS A 636 15.96 -18.79 19.79
CA HIS A 636 17.01 -18.84 20.81
C HIS A 636 16.52 -18.51 22.23
N PHE A 637 15.41 -17.79 22.37
CA PHE A 637 14.69 -17.69 23.64
C PHE A 637 14.04 -19.02 24.04
N ALA A 638 13.84 -19.96 23.11
CA ALA A 638 13.16 -21.25 23.32
C ALA A 638 11.68 -21.11 23.76
N ILE A 639 11.03 -20.01 23.37
CA ILE A 639 9.63 -19.72 23.67
C ILE A 639 8.80 -19.88 22.40
N ASP A 640 7.60 -20.43 22.54
CA ASP A 640 6.64 -20.54 21.44
C ASP A 640 6.36 -19.14 20.83
N PRO A 641 6.49 -18.95 19.50
CA PRO A 641 6.31 -17.65 18.86
C PRO A 641 4.95 -17.00 19.16
N ALA A 642 3.87 -17.78 19.30
CA ALA A 642 2.54 -17.24 19.59
C ALA A 642 2.46 -16.62 20.99
N VAL A 643 3.30 -17.08 21.93
CA VAL A 643 3.42 -16.48 23.27
C VAL A 643 4.44 -15.35 23.26
N PHE A 644 5.60 -15.54 22.64
CA PHE A 644 6.70 -14.58 22.64
C PHE A 644 6.32 -13.23 22.00
N PHE A 645 5.66 -13.27 20.85
CA PHE A 645 5.24 -12.07 20.12
C PHE A 645 3.90 -11.50 20.57
N SER A 646 3.15 -12.21 21.41
CA SER A 646 1.85 -11.74 21.88
C SER A 646 1.96 -10.45 22.69
N TRP A 647 1.16 -9.45 22.29
CA TRP A 647 1.07 -8.20 23.02
C TRP A 647 0.34 -8.30 24.36
N ASP A 648 -0.28 -9.44 24.67
CA ASP A 648 -0.81 -9.70 26.01
C ASP A 648 0.33 -9.72 27.06
N HIS A 649 1.55 -10.07 26.62
CA HIS A 649 2.75 -10.13 27.45
C HIS A 649 3.74 -8.98 27.20
N ILE A 650 3.40 -7.97 26.40
CA ILE A 650 4.39 -6.93 25.99
C ILE A 650 4.92 -6.10 27.18
N PHE A 651 4.16 -6.01 28.26
CA PHE A 651 4.53 -5.27 29.46
C PHE A 651 5.06 -6.14 30.61
N ASP A 652 5.06 -7.45 30.42
CA ASP A 652 5.52 -8.41 31.41
C ASP A 652 7.06 -8.37 31.53
N THR A 653 7.59 -8.70 32.71
CA THR A 653 9.01 -9.02 32.87
C THR A 653 9.32 -10.38 32.24
N CYS A 654 10.61 -10.71 32.10
CA CYS A 654 10.98 -12.06 31.68
C CYS A 654 10.49 -13.13 32.67
N ASP A 655 10.52 -12.83 33.98
CA ASP A 655 10.00 -13.71 35.02
C ASP A 655 8.50 -13.95 34.88
N GLU A 656 7.71 -12.88 34.67
CA GLU A 656 6.26 -12.97 34.47
C GLU A 656 5.91 -13.78 33.21
N LEU A 657 6.66 -13.57 32.12
CA LEU A 657 6.50 -14.37 30.90
C LEU A 657 6.83 -15.85 31.13
N VAL A 658 7.98 -16.17 31.74
CA VAL A 658 8.38 -17.56 32.03
C VAL A 658 7.37 -18.23 32.96
N ALA A 659 6.88 -17.52 33.98
CA ALA A 659 5.84 -18.02 34.87
C ALA A 659 4.52 -18.33 34.12
N SER A 660 4.18 -17.55 33.09
CA SER A 660 3.00 -17.82 32.25
C SER A 660 3.11 -19.12 31.44
N LEU A 661 4.34 -19.59 31.19
CA LEU A 661 4.63 -20.89 30.56
C LEU A 661 4.55 -22.06 31.56
N GLY A 662 4.34 -21.78 32.86
CA GLY A 662 4.33 -22.78 33.92
C GLY A 662 5.71 -23.19 34.41
N GLU A 663 6.74 -22.40 34.11
CA GLU A 663 8.12 -22.63 34.52
C GLU A 663 8.55 -21.70 35.66
N GLU A 664 9.54 -22.11 36.45
CA GLU A 664 10.10 -21.24 37.48
C GLU A 664 11.08 -20.23 36.86
N PRO A 665 11.01 -18.93 37.21
CA PRO A 665 11.99 -17.96 36.74
C PRO A 665 13.43 -18.39 37.04
N GLY A 666 14.31 -18.27 36.04
CA GLY A 666 15.71 -18.70 36.14
C GLY A 666 15.97 -20.15 35.73
N THR A 667 14.94 -20.96 35.48
CA THR A 667 15.09 -22.35 35.03
C THR A 667 14.82 -22.56 33.54
N HIS A 668 14.24 -21.58 32.85
CA HIS A 668 13.94 -21.66 31.42
C HIS A 668 15.23 -21.61 30.59
N ALA A 669 15.59 -22.74 29.99
CA ALA A 669 16.82 -22.89 29.21
C ALA A 669 16.71 -22.19 27.85
N ILE A 670 17.74 -21.43 27.49
CA ILE A 670 17.87 -20.87 26.13
C ILE A 670 18.48 -21.90 25.17
N VAL A 671 18.32 -21.69 23.86
CA VAL A 671 19.13 -22.42 22.88
C VAL A 671 20.50 -21.74 22.76
N GLU A 672 21.58 -22.48 23.06
CA GLU A 672 22.93 -21.94 23.01
C GLU A 672 23.33 -21.48 21.60
N LEU A 673 24.11 -20.38 21.54
CA LEU A 673 24.63 -19.85 20.29
C LEU A 673 25.98 -20.47 19.94
N GLU A 674 26.14 -20.82 18.66
CA GLU A 674 27.44 -21.11 18.09
C GLU A 674 28.38 -19.89 18.15
N PRO A 675 29.72 -20.08 18.18
CA PRO A 675 30.65 -18.96 18.18
C PRO A 675 30.50 -18.07 16.93
N ARG A 676 30.42 -16.75 17.15
CA ARG A 676 30.27 -15.73 16.08
C ARG A 676 28.96 -15.85 15.29
N PHE A 677 27.91 -16.32 15.93
CA PHE A 677 26.56 -16.32 15.38
C PHE A 677 26.10 -14.89 15.10
N ASP A 678 25.40 -14.66 13.99
CA ASP A 678 24.77 -13.38 13.66
C ASP A 678 23.31 -13.67 13.25
N PHE A 679 22.36 -13.02 13.92
CA PHE A 679 20.92 -13.12 13.60
C PHE A 679 20.58 -12.38 12.30
N PHE A 680 21.35 -11.34 12.01
CA PHE A 680 21.34 -10.59 10.76
C PHE A 680 22.72 -10.72 10.09
N SER A 681 22.89 -11.68 9.18
CA SER A 681 24.22 -12.12 8.68
C SER A 681 24.66 -11.52 7.33
N PHE A 682 23.80 -10.71 6.70
CA PHE A 682 23.98 -10.17 5.35
C PHE A 682 25.04 -9.06 5.24
#